data_AF-A0A9P8QZ39-F1
#
_entry.id   AF-A0A9P8QZ39-F1
#
_cell.length_a   1.000
_cell.length_b   1.000
_cell.length_c   1.000
_cell.angle_alpha   90.00
_cell.angle_beta   90.00
_cell.angle_gamma   90.00
#
_symmetry.space_group_name_H-M   'P 1'
#
loop_
_entity.id
_entity.type
_entity.pdbx_description
1 polymer ?
#
loop_
_entity_poly.entity_id
_entity_poly.type
_entity_poly.pdbx_seq_one_letter_code
_entity_poly.pdbx_strand_id
1 'polypeptide(L)'
;MDDMQKIEHLMKRSSELLADMRRLERENQKNKKRGDALQKERDASRTELSKTVGLKEKLEKLCRELQRDNNKMKNENKELQSTQKRNNTAWDEKFASLLSKLEGYQEEKDTPKKQVVDMEMDELFRVRFKSFIEQYELRELHFHSLMRTKELEVQYHLSRHDREKKNAEVETAKARHLQAQVNTFTKTETELRNQLNVYVDKFKQVEDTLNNSNDLFLSFRKEMEDMSKKGKRLEKENEALKRHKEATTANIIHMAEERQEWKRKIETADKKNEKLMSIIQQMQQQGRKVPPGAASTVEARYPASRGGEESEYSDEEGEEEGLSEFDDDTEEEPQPNEQRLSQRLSQFLDRPLFPWKRLILGFSVGQFAFESFLTLRQYRVLQQPKPPAVLAKEVSKDTFDKSQAYGRAKAQFSLVSGLWGQVVNFAFVQLDVMPKLWSWTGHLLLKYAPARFTGEISHSIAFVFAFMLIQQALSLPVRVYSTFVLEERFGFNKQTPGLFISDMVKTNLLTAVLMPPVLAGFLKIIQKTRSQFVFYTWAFTAGLQVLMTTLYPTFIQPLFNKLSPLEDGELKTKVNALAAQFKFPLHELYVIDGSKRSAHSNAFFYGLPWKKHIVIYDTLLDKSEPQEVLAILAHELGHWKLGHTTRLFGISQAHLLYIFSLFSVFINNRSLYSSFGFHNEHPIIIGFLLFSDALSPTDTVIQFLLHIVSRTFEFQADAFANSLGMRAELATSLIKLHVQNLSSMDADWMYASYHFSHPHLSERLKALGWKGEQAVTSEKEEEEEGVVKASGRDEL
;
A
#
# COMPACT_ATOMS: atom_id res chain seq x y z
N MET A 1 83.43 5.04 -3.57
CA MET A 1 82.05 5.17 -4.08
C MET A 1 82.06 6.28 -5.10
N ASP A 2 81.82 5.91 -6.35
CA ASP A 2 81.77 6.84 -7.49
C ASP A 2 80.59 7.81 -7.34
N ASP A 3 80.67 8.98 -7.99
CA ASP A 3 79.60 9.99 -7.89
C ASP A 3 78.28 9.50 -8.49
N MET A 4 78.33 8.64 -9.51
CA MET A 4 77.14 7.98 -10.07
C MET A 4 76.46 7.08 -9.02
N GLN A 5 77.25 6.33 -8.24
CA GLN A 5 76.75 5.48 -7.14
C GLN A 5 76.15 6.30 -5.99
N LYS A 6 76.70 7.50 -5.70
CA LYS A 6 76.13 8.42 -4.70
C LYS A 6 74.76 8.94 -5.17
N ILE A 7 74.64 9.30 -6.45
CA ILE A 7 73.38 9.76 -7.05
C ILE A 7 72.33 8.65 -6.99
N GLU A 8 72.67 7.42 -7.38
CA GLU A 8 71.76 6.27 -7.32
C GLU A 8 71.28 5.99 -5.88
N HIS A 9 72.20 5.99 -4.90
CA HIS A 9 71.84 5.83 -3.49
C HIS A 9 70.95 6.99 -2.99
N LEU A 10 71.19 8.23 -3.41
CA LEU A 10 70.35 9.38 -3.05
C LEU A 10 68.96 9.29 -3.69
N MET A 11 68.86 8.86 -4.95
CA MET A 11 67.59 8.65 -5.65
C MET A 11 66.77 7.54 -4.98
N LYS A 12 67.40 6.39 -4.68
CA LYS A 12 66.76 5.28 -3.96
C LYS A 12 66.22 5.72 -2.59
N ARG A 13 67.07 6.37 -1.77
CA ARG A 13 66.67 6.86 -0.44
C ARG A 13 65.59 7.94 -0.48
N SER A 14 65.56 8.75 -1.53
CA SER A 14 64.51 9.76 -1.76
C SER A 14 63.18 9.10 -2.16
N SER A 15 63.22 8.04 -2.97
CA SER A 15 62.04 7.24 -3.33
C SER A 15 61.46 6.51 -2.11
N GLU A 16 62.32 5.94 -1.27
CA GLU A 16 61.94 5.31 0.01
C GLU A 16 61.26 6.32 0.96
N LEU A 17 61.86 7.50 1.17
CA LEU A 17 61.25 8.57 1.98
C LEU A 17 59.88 9.02 1.44
N LEU A 18 59.72 9.10 0.12
CA LEU A 18 58.48 9.53 -0.52
C LEU A 18 57.39 8.45 -0.44
N ALA A 19 57.76 7.17 -0.46
CA ALA A 19 56.85 6.06 -0.18
C ALA A 19 56.38 6.08 1.28
N ASP A 20 57.29 6.27 2.25
CA ASP A 20 56.95 6.37 3.68
C ASP A 20 56.10 7.60 3.99
N MET A 21 56.38 8.77 3.39
CA MET A 21 55.50 9.94 3.53
C MET A 21 54.07 9.65 3.05
N ARG A 22 53.92 9.01 1.87
CA ARG A 22 52.61 8.63 1.33
C ARG A 22 51.90 7.58 2.20
N ARG A 23 52.64 6.73 2.91
CA ARG A 23 52.09 5.78 3.88
C ARG A 23 51.61 6.52 5.15
N LEU A 24 52.46 7.34 5.74
CA LEU A 24 52.15 8.18 6.91
C LEU A 24 50.95 9.09 6.67
N GLU A 25 50.80 9.65 5.47
CA GLU A 25 49.64 10.46 5.09
C GLU A 25 48.33 9.65 5.12
N ARG A 26 48.32 8.42 4.57
CA ARG A 26 47.16 7.53 4.62
C ARG A 26 46.81 7.11 6.05
N GLU A 27 47.83 6.79 6.87
CA GLU A 27 47.65 6.43 8.27
C GLU A 27 47.10 7.63 9.08
N ASN A 28 47.58 8.84 8.83
CA ASN A 28 47.07 10.08 9.42
C ASN A 28 45.61 10.36 9.00
N GLN A 29 45.27 10.23 7.71
CA GLN A 29 43.87 10.35 7.24
C GLN A 29 42.95 9.29 7.88
N LYS A 30 43.42 8.05 8.07
CA LYS A 30 42.68 6.99 8.76
C LYS A 30 42.48 7.31 10.25
N ASN A 31 43.52 7.82 10.92
CA ASN A 31 43.44 8.24 12.32
C ASN A 31 42.53 9.46 12.52
N LYS A 32 42.53 10.42 11.59
CA LYS A 32 41.60 11.56 11.61
C LYS A 32 40.14 11.08 11.53
N LYS A 33 39.81 10.24 10.54
CA LYS A 33 38.46 9.64 10.42
C LYS A 33 38.04 8.85 11.67
N ARG A 34 38.99 8.18 12.33
CA ARG A 34 38.75 7.50 13.61
C ARG A 34 38.47 8.48 14.76
N GLY A 35 39.18 9.61 14.81
CA GLY A 35 38.92 10.70 15.75
C GLY A 35 37.54 11.32 15.56
N ASP A 36 37.17 11.63 14.31
CA ASP A 36 35.85 12.17 13.95
C ASP A 36 34.71 11.21 14.37
N ALA A 37 34.90 9.91 14.17
CA ALA A 37 33.95 8.87 14.57
C ALA A 37 33.82 8.77 16.11
N LEU A 38 34.93 8.69 16.84
CA LEU A 38 34.95 8.64 18.31
C LEU A 38 34.35 9.91 18.94
N GLN A 39 34.55 11.07 18.32
CA GLN A 39 33.91 12.32 18.77
C GLN A 39 32.37 12.25 18.59
N LYS A 40 31.90 11.75 17.44
CA LYS A 40 30.46 11.56 17.19
C LYS A 40 29.83 10.55 18.16
N GLU A 41 30.53 9.47 18.48
CA GLU A 41 30.11 8.46 19.46
C GLU A 41 30.06 9.02 20.89
N ARG A 42 31.07 9.80 21.29
CA ARG A 42 31.08 10.54 22.58
C ARG A 42 29.89 11.49 22.69
N ASP A 43 29.61 12.26 21.65
CA ASP A 43 28.56 13.28 21.69
C ASP A 43 27.14 12.67 21.62
N ALA A 44 26.98 11.52 20.95
CA ALA A 44 25.79 10.69 21.07
C ALA A 44 25.62 10.11 22.49
N SER A 45 26.68 9.55 23.06
CA SER A 45 26.69 8.98 24.42
C SER A 45 26.35 10.03 25.49
N ARG A 46 26.90 11.25 25.35
CA ARG A 46 26.56 12.41 26.19
C ARG A 46 25.08 12.80 26.08
N THR A 47 24.48 12.65 24.91
CA THR A 47 23.06 12.93 24.67
C THR A 47 22.17 11.89 25.34
N GLU A 48 22.51 10.60 25.26
CA GLU A 48 21.80 9.54 25.99
C GLU A 48 21.98 9.65 27.52
N LEU A 49 23.16 10.04 27.99
CA LEU A 49 23.39 10.33 29.41
C LEU A 49 22.49 11.48 29.90
N SER A 50 22.32 12.54 29.11
CA SER A 50 21.41 13.64 29.43
C SER A 50 19.94 13.19 29.49
N LYS A 51 19.49 12.34 28.54
CA LYS A 51 18.13 11.76 28.56
C LYS A 51 17.90 10.89 29.78
N THR A 52 18.84 10.00 30.11
CA THR A 52 18.70 9.05 31.22
C THR A 52 18.73 9.76 32.58
N VAL A 53 19.54 10.80 32.76
CA VAL A 53 19.48 11.68 33.94
C VAL A 53 18.10 12.35 34.05
N GLY A 54 17.58 12.95 32.97
CA GLY A 54 16.24 13.57 32.97
C GLY A 54 15.07 12.59 33.17
N LEU A 55 15.26 11.30 32.86
CA LEU A 55 14.31 10.23 33.23
C LEU A 55 14.44 9.83 34.70
N LYS A 56 15.66 9.73 35.24
CA LYS A 56 15.93 9.46 36.66
C LYS A 56 15.32 10.53 37.56
N GLU A 57 15.47 11.81 37.22
CA GLU A 57 14.88 12.92 37.97
C GLU A 57 13.35 12.84 38.04
N LYS A 58 12.70 12.50 36.92
CA LYS A 58 11.24 12.29 36.86
C LYS A 58 10.81 11.09 37.72
N LEU A 59 11.56 10.00 37.68
CA LEU A 59 11.30 8.80 38.49
C LEU A 59 11.48 9.10 40.00
N GLU A 60 12.56 9.79 40.39
CA GLU A 60 12.77 10.23 41.77
C GLU A 60 11.66 11.17 42.25
N LYS A 61 11.20 12.11 41.42
CA LYS A 61 10.07 12.97 41.75
C LYS A 61 8.80 12.16 41.99
N LEU A 62 8.47 11.24 41.07
CA LEU A 62 7.29 10.38 41.18
C LEU A 62 7.32 9.53 42.45
N CYS A 63 8.46 8.92 42.78
CA CYS A 63 8.64 8.15 44.01
C CYS A 63 8.48 9.01 45.27
N ARG A 64 8.99 10.25 45.28
CA ARG A 64 8.82 11.18 46.42
C ARG A 64 7.35 11.63 46.58
N GLU A 65 6.60 11.77 45.50
CA GLU A 65 5.17 12.08 45.53
C GLU A 65 4.36 10.88 46.06
N LEU A 66 4.57 9.69 45.48
CA LEU A 66 3.91 8.45 45.91
C LEU A 66 4.20 8.09 47.38
N GLN A 67 5.40 8.39 47.88
CA GLN A 67 5.76 8.20 49.28
C GLN A 67 5.16 9.26 50.22
N ARG A 68 4.87 10.49 49.76
CA ARG A 68 4.08 11.47 50.51
C ARG A 68 2.63 11.01 50.65
N ASP A 69 2.02 10.59 49.55
CA ASP A 69 0.61 10.16 49.54
C ASP A 69 0.40 8.92 50.41
N ASN A 70 1.31 7.94 50.36
CA ASN A 70 1.26 6.77 51.23
C ASN A 70 1.41 7.13 52.73
N ASN A 71 2.29 8.09 53.06
CA ASN A 71 2.40 8.63 54.42
C ASN A 71 1.15 9.41 54.86
N LYS A 72 0.51 10.16 53.95
CA LYS A 72 -0.75 10.87 54.19
C LYS A 72 -1.88 9.87 54.51
N MET A 73 -2.10 8.88 53.63
CA MET A 73 -3.09 7.81 53.83
C MET A 73 -2.87 7.06 55.16
N LYS A 74 -1.60 6.82 55.53
CA LYS A 74 -1.22 6.18 56.80
C LYS A 74 -1.59 7.02 58.03
N ASN A 75 -1.45 8.35 57.94
CA ASN A 75 -1.86 9.27 59.00
C ASN A 75 -3.38 9.36 59.11
N GLU A 76 -4.09 9.54 58.00
CA GLU A 76 -5.56 9.59 57.95
C GLU A 76 -6.20 8.30 58.51
N ASN A 77 -5.65 7.13 58.18
CA ASN A 77 -6.09 5.84 58.72
C ASN A 77 -5.82 5.72 60.24
N LYS A 78 -4.69 6.24 60.74
CA LYS A 78 -4.38 6.29 62.17
C LYS A 78 -5.32 7.25 62.93
N GLU A 79 -5.72 8.36 62.32
CA GLU A 79 -6.67 9.32 62.87
C GLU A 79 -8.11 8.78 62.88
N LEU A 80 -8.51 8.03 61.84
CA LEU A 80 -9.75 7.26 61.83
C LEU A 80 -9.78 6.21 62.95
N GLN A 81 -8.71 5.42 63.13
CA GLN A 81 -8.62 4.45 64.23
C GLN A 81 -8.69 5.11 65.62
N SER A 82 -8.04 6.27 65.81
CA SER A 82 -8.10 6.98 67.09
C SER A 82 -9.50 7.54 67.37
N THR A 83 -10.18 8.05 66.34
CA THR A 83 -11.56 8.54 66.40
C THR A 83 -12.56 7.42 66.69
N GLN A 84 -12.43 6.28 66.01
CA GLN A 84 -13.25 5.09 66.25
C GLN A 84 -13.07 4.57 67.68
N LYS A 85 -11.83 4.46 68.17
CA LYS A 85 -11.56 4.03 69.54
C LYS A 85 -12.18 4.99 70.57
N ARG A 86 -12.06 6.31 70.34
CA ARG A 86 -12.63 7.36 71.21
C ARG A 86 -14.16 7.31 71.24
N ASN A 87 -14.80 7.05 70.09
CA ASN A 87 -16.25 6.85 70.02
C ASN A 87 -16.70 5.59 70.78
N ASN A 88 -15.98 4.47 70.65
CA ASN A 88 -16.31 3.26 71.41
C ASN A 88 -16.23 3.52 72.92
N THR A 89 -15.13 4.08 73.43
CA THR A 89 -15.01 4.38 74.87
C THR A 89 -16.11 5.34 75.36
N ALA A 90 -16.49 6.34 74.55
CA ALA A 90 -17.60 7.25 74.87
C ALA A 90 -19.00 6.61 74.74
N TRP A 91 -19.12 5.41 74.17
CA TRP A 91 -20.33 4.57 74.26
C TRP A 91 -20.26 3.64 75.48
N ASP A 92 -19.10 3.04 75.75
CA ASP A 92 -18.87 2.18 76.92
C ASP A 92 -19.16 2.95 78.23
N GLU A 93 -18.68 4.20 78.35
CA GLU A 93 -18.98 5.11 79.47
C GLU A 93 -20.49 5.40 79.61
N LYS A 94 -21.21 5.56 78.49
CA LYS A 94 -22.68 5.78 78.51
C LYS A 94 -23.43 4.53 78.92
N PHE A 95 -23.00 3.35 78.48
CA PHE A 95 -23.59 2.08 78.91
C PHE A 95 -23.32 1.82 80.39
N ALA A 96 -22.11 2.06 80.89
CA ALA A 96 -21.80 1.98 82.32
C ALA A 96 -22.66 2.96 83.16
N SER A 97 -22.83 4.20 82.69
CA SER A 97 -23.70 5.19 83.34
C SER A 97 -25.18 4.79 83.33
N LEU A 98 -25.67 4.14 82.27
CA LEU A 98 -27.02 3.61 82.18
C LEU A 98 -27.24 2.39 83.09
N LEU A 99 -26.27 1.47 83.16
CA LEU A 99 -26.31 0.31 84.04
C LEU A 99 -26.33 0.72 85.51
N SER A 100 -25.43 1.61 85.94
CA SER A 100 -25.40 2.14 87.31
C SER A 100 -26.71 2.84 87.71
N LYS A 101 -27.38 3.52 86.78
CA LYS A 101 -28.73 4.08 87.02
C LYS A 101 -29.80 2.99 87.13
N LEU A 102 -29.73 1.94 86.30
CA LEU A 102 -30.63 0.80 86.37
C LEU A 102 -30.48 0.02 87.68
N GLU A 103 -29.26 -0.17 88.15
CA GLU A 103 -28.96 -0.78 89.46
C GLU A 103 -29.55 0.07 90.60
N GLY A 104 -29.36 1.39 90.58
CA GLY A 104 -29.99 2.29 91.56
C GLY A 104 -31.52 2.26 91.55
N TYR A 105 -32.15 2.21 90.37
CA TYR A 105 -33.60 1.99 90.25
C TYR A 105 -34.05 0.59 90.71
N GLN A 106 -33.13 -0.39 90.76
CA GLN A 106 -33.41 -1.74 91.23
C GLN A 106 -33.32 -1.83 92.76
N GLU A 107 -32.34 -1.18 93.40
CA GLU A 107 -32.30 -1.00 94.86
C GLU A 107 -33.52 -0.22 95.38
N GLU A 108 -33.94 0.84 94.65
CA GLU A 108 -35.16 1.61 94.96
C GLU A 108 -36.45 0.77 94.81
N LYS A 109 -36.42 -0.27 93.98
CA LYS A 109 -37.54 -1.20 93.75
C LYS A 109 -37.57 -2.35 94.75
N ASP A 110 -36.40 -2.82 95.23
CA ASP A 110 -36.27 -3.88 96.23
C ASP A 110 -36.61 -3.40 97.66
N THR A 111 -36.84 -2.10 97.85
CA THR A 111 -37.41 -1.52 99.09
C THR A 111 -38.79 -0.83 98.87
N PRO A 112 -39.81 -1.57 98.40
CA PRO A 112 -41.02 -0.99 97.84
C PRO A 112 -41.94 -0.33 98.89
N LYS A 113 -42.25 0.97 98.67
CA LYS A 113 -43.41 1.62 99.30
C LYS A 113 -44.65 1.49 98.40
N LYS A 114 -45.78 1.18 99.04
CA LYS A 114 -47.00 0.65 98.42
C LYS A 114 -47.96 1.77 98.00
N GLN A 115 -48.52 1.68 96.79
CA GLN A 115 -49.73 2.44 96.43
C GLN A 115 -50.69 1.59 95.56
N VAL A 116 -51.92 2.07 95.38
CA VAL A 116 -53.10 1.28 94.97
C VAL A 116 -53.42 1.49 93.48
N VAL A 117 -53.97 0.46 92.84
CA VAL A 117 -54.37 0.47 91.42
C VAL A 117 -55.84 0.85 91.27
N ASP A 118 -56.13 1.69 90.27
CA ASP A 118 -57.48 2.08 89.85
C ASP A 118 -57.86 1.38 88.52
N MET A 119 -59.13 1.06 88.31
CA MET A 119 -59.55 0.10 87.28
C MET A 119 -59.73 0.71 85.88
N GLU A 120 -60.08 2.01 85.74
CA GLU A 120 -60.08 2.66 84.41
C GLU A 120 -58.67 2.72 83.80
N MET A 121 -57.63 2.78 84.64
CA MET A 121 -56.24 2.77 84.18
C MET A 121 -55.84 1.43 83.57
N ASP A 122 -56.39 0.29 83.99
CA ASP A 122 -55.96 -1.04 83.49
C ASP A 122 -56.44 -1.28 82.04
N GLU A 123 -57.63 -0.82 81.68
CA GLU A 123 -58.12 -0.91 80.29
C GLU A 123 -57.37 0.07 79.37
N LEU A 124 -57.08 1.29 79.85
CA LEU A 124 -56.20 2.23 79.15
C LEU A 124 -54.77 1.67 79.00
N PHE A 125 -54.25 0.98 80.03
CA PHE A 125 -52.98 0.26 79.97
C PHE A 125 -53.04 -0.87 78.95
N ARG A 126 -54.09 -1.69 78.88
CA ARG A 126 -54.23 -2.74 77.86
C ARG A 126 -54.17 -2.19 76.43
N VAL A 127 -54.90 -1.10 76.14
CA VAL A 127 -54.86 -0.47 74.82
C VAL A 127 -53.48 0.10 74.52
N ARG A 128 -52.83 0.76 75.49
CA ARG A 128 -51.44 1.26 75.33
C ARG A 128 -50.42 0.13 75.18
N PHE A 129 -50.51 -0.95 75.94
CA PHE A 129 -49.60 -2.10 75.84
C PHE A 129 -49.75 -2.79 74.48
N LYS A 130 -50.98 -2.99 73.97
CA LYS A 130 -51.19 -3.53 72.63
C LYS A 130 -50.56 -2.62 71.55
N SER A 131 -50.81 -1.31 71.63
CA SER A 131 -50.18 -0.35 70.71
C SER A 131 -48.64 -0.30 70.84
N PHE A 132 -48.10 -0.49 72.06
CA PHE A 132 -46.66 -0.53 72.30
C PHE A 132 -46.01 -1.81 71.76
N ILE A 133 -46.70 -2.96 71.86
CA ILE A 133 -46.28 -4.23 71.24
C ILE A 133 -46.31 -4.09 69.71
N GLU A 134 -47.40 -3.59 69.12
CA GLU A 134 -47.50 -3.33 67.68
C GLU A 134 -46.39 -2.37 67.19
N GLN A 135 -46.05 -1.34 67.97
CA GLN A 135 -44.93 -0.44 67.69
C GLN A 135 -43.54 -1.09 67.88
N TYR A 136 -43.42 -2.10 68.74
CA TYR A 136 -42.18 -2.85 68.93
C TYR A 136 -41.96 -3.85 67.79
N GLU A 137 -42.99 -4.61 67.41
CA GLU A 137 -42.99 -5.51 66.26
C GLU A 137 -42.68 -4.76 64.96
N LEU A 138 -43.29 -3.59 64.74
CA LEU A 138 -42.96 -2.71 63.60
C LEU A 138 -41.50 -2.22 63.63
N ARG A 139 -40.94 -1.97 64.81
CA ARG A 139 -39.54 -1.54 64.97
C ARG A 139 -38.56 -2.68 64.73
N GLU A 140 -38.88 -3.88 65.20
CA GLU A 140 -38.10 -5.10 65.00
C GLU A 140 -38.08 -5.51 63.53
N LEU A 141 -39.24 -5.47 62.86
CA LEU A 141 -39.36 -5.68 61.41
C LEU A 141 -38.55 -4.64 60.63
N HIS A 142 -38.61 -3.36 61.02
CA HIS A 142 -37.80 -2.30 60.42
C HIS A 142 -36.29 -2.52 60.65
N PHE A 143 -35.89 -2.94 61.84
CA PHE A 143 -34.50 -3.24 62.17
C PHE A 143 -33.96 -4.42 61.35
N HIS A 144 -34.72 -5.51 61.22
CA HIS A 144 -34.35 -6.63 60.35
C HIS A 144 -34.26 -6.21 58.87
N SER A 145 -35.17 -5.35 58.38
CA SER A 145 -35.10 -4.80 57.03
C SER A 145 -33.86 -3.92 56.81
N LEU A 146 -33.48 -3.13 57.82
CA LEU A 146 -32.29 -2.28 57.79
C LEU A 146 -31.00 -3.12 57.80
N MET A 147 -30.91 -4.12 58.68
CA MET A 147 -29.79 -5.07 58.74
C MET A 147 -29.59 -5.79 57.41
N ARG A 148 -30.67 -6.36 56.84
CA ARG A 148 -30.62 -7.03 55.53
C ARG A 148 -30.17 -6.09 54.39
N THR A 149 -30.53 -4.82 54.47
CA THR A 149 -30.07 -3.79 53.52
C THR A 149 -28.57 -3.53 53.67
N LYS A 150 -28.05 -3.47 54.90
CA LYS A 150 -26.61 -3.30 55.17
C LYS A 150 -25.78 -4.52 54.80
N GLU A 151 -26.29 -5.73 55.00
CA GLU A 151 -25.64 -6.96 54.51
C GLU A 151 -25.49 -6.96 52.98
N LEU A 152 -26.55 -6.59 52.26
CA LEU A 152 -26.52 -6.47 50.79
C LEU A 152 -25.57 -5.36 50.31
N GLU A 153 -25.52 -4.22 51.01
CA GLU A 153 -24.57 -3.14 50.73
C GLU A 153 -23.11 -3.61 50.89
N VAL A 154 -22.78 -4.34 51.97
CA VAL A 154 -21.45 -4.94 52.18
C VAL A 154 -21.11 -5.98 51.11
N GLN A 155 -22.04 -6.88 50.76
CA GLN A 155 -21.83 -7.87 49.68
C GLN A 155 -21.60 -7.21 48.32
N TYR A 156 -22.33 -6.12 48.01
CA TYR A 156 -22.12 -5.33 46.80
C TYR A 156 -20.73 -4.66 46.78
N HIS A 157 -20.29 -4.08 47.89
CA HIS A 157 -18.97 -3.46 47.98
C HIS A 157 -17.82 -4.47 47.86
N LEU A 158 -17.94 -5.67 48.45
CA LEU A 158 -16.99 -6.77 48.27
C LEU A 158 -16.95 -7.23 46.80
N SER A 159 -18.11 -7.48 46.20
CA SER A 159 -18.22 -7.91 44.79
C SER A 159 -17.62 -6.88 43.83
N ARG A 160 -17.79 -5.57 44.13
CA ARG A 160 -17.18 -4.48 43.37
C ARG A 160 -15.67 -4.43 43.54
N HIS A 161 -15.16 -4.57 44.76
CA HIS A 161 -13.72 -4.62 45.05
C HIS A 161 -13.02 -5.73 44.26
N ASP A 162 -13.55 -6.95 44.31
CA ASP A 162 -12.93 -8.10 43.64
C ASP A 162 -13.00 -7.98 42.11
N ARG A 163 -14.04 -7.32 41.57
CA ARG A 163 -14.08 -6.93 40.16
C ARG A 163 -12.96 -5.96 39.80
N GLU A 164 -12.75 -4.89 40.56
CA GLU A 164 -11.68 -3.93 40.26
C GLU A 164 -10.27 -4.53 40.46
N LYS A 165 -10.09 -5.40 41.46
CA LYS A 165 -8.86 -6.19 41.62
C LYS A 165 -8.58 -7.03 40.37
N LYS A 166 -9.58 -7.79 39.88
CA LYS A 166 -9.46 -8.61 38.68
C LYS A 166 -9.20 -7.76 37.41
N ASN A 167 -9.79 -6.58 37.32
CA ASN A 167 -9.50 -5.60 36.25
C ASN A 167 -8.02 -5.18 36.29
N ALA A 168 -7.49 -4.83 37.48
CA ALA A 168 -6.08 -4.45 37.64
C ALA A 168 -5.10 -5.60 37.35
N GLU A 169 -5.44 -6.84 37.70
CA GLU A 169 -4.66 -8.04 37.34
C GLU A 169 -4.64 -8.25 35.81
N VAL A 170 -5.75 -7.99 35.11
CA VAL A 170 -5.83 -8.04 33.64
C VAL A 170 -5.01 -6.91 32.99
N GLU A 171 -5.12 -5.67 33.47
CA GLU A 171 -4.34 -4.55 32.90
C GLU A 171 -2.83 -4.68 33.16
N THR A 172 -2.42 -5.19 34.32
CA THR A 172 -0.99 -5.47 34.58
C THR A 172 -0.46 -6.64 33.75
N ALA A 173 -1.29 -7.63 33.42
CA ALA A 173 -0.95 -8.68 32.45
C ALA A 173 -0.79 -8.12 31.02
N LYS A 174 -1.72 -7.26 30.56
CA LYS A 174 -1.62 -6.57 29.27
C LYS A 174 -0.35 -5.71 29.18
N ALA A 175 -0.05 -4.92 30.22
CA ALA A 175 1.14 -4.07 30.26
C ALA A 175 2.44 -4.89 30.14
N ARG A 176 2.52 -6.05 30.81
CA ARG A 176 3.67 -6.97 30.66
C ARG A 176 3.78 -7.55 29.25
N HIS A 177 2.65 -7.90 28.62
CA HIS A 177 2.64 -8.42 27.25
C HIS A 177 3.07 -7.35 26.23
N LEU A 178 2.56 -6.13 26.35
CA LEU A 178 2.97 -4.98 25.52
C LEU A 178 4.45 -4.65 25.70
N GLN A 179 4.97 -4.67 26.93
CA GLN A 179 6.41 -4.45 27.17
C GLN A 179 7.27 -5.53 26.52
N ALA A 180 6.85 -6.80 26.55
CA ALA A 180 7.54 -7.88 25.85
C ALA A 180 7.51 -7.66 24.33
N GLN A 181 6.35 -7.30 23.77
CA GLN A 181 6.18 -7.05 22.34
C GLN A 181 7.01 -5.86 21.84
N VAL A 182 7.07 -4.76 22.61
CA VAL A 182 7.96 -3.61 22.32
C VAL A 182 9.42 -4.06 22.31
N ASN A 183 9.85 -4.87 23.28
CA ASN A 183 11.22 -5.40 23.32
C ASN A 183 11.52 -6.31 22.12
N THR A 184 10.56 -7.12 21.65
CA THR A 184 10.68 -7.89 20.39
C THR A 184 10.85 -6.92 19.21
N PHE A 185 9.98 -5.92 19.08
CA PHE A 185 10.01 -4.97 17.96
C PHE A 185 11.33 -4.18 17.90
N THR A 186 11.86 -3.68 19.02
CA THR A 186 13.16 -2.98 19.05
C THR A 186 14.32 -3.87 18.58
N LYS A 187 14.29 -5.18 18.90
CA LYS A 187 15.27 -6.13 18.34
C LYS A 187 15.10 -6.28 16.82
N THR A 188 13.89 -6.49 16.33
CA THR A 188 13.63 -6.60 14.88
C THR A 188 13.95 -5.32 14.11
N GLU A 189 13.73 -4.14 14.70
CA GLU A 189 14.09 -2.86 14.10
C GLU A 189 15.62 -2.72 13.97
N THR A 190 16.36 -3.14 14.99
CA THR A 190 17.83 -3.13 14.97
C THR A 190 18.36 -4.04 13.86
N GLU A 191 17.80 -5.23 13.72
CA GLU A 191 18.18 -6.17 12.67
C GLU A 191 17.79 -5.68 11.26
N LEU A 192 16.58 -5.15 11.08
CA LEU A 192 16.17 -4.54 9.81
C LEU A 192 17.03 -3.32 9.42
N ARG A 193 17.51 -2.54 10.40
CA ARG A 193 18.48 -1.45 10.17
C ARG A 193 19.84 -1.99 9.71
N ASN A 194 20.32 -3.10 10.28
CA ASN A 194 21.56 -3.76 9.83
C ASN A 194 21.42 -4.26 8.39
N GLN A 195 20.33 -4.97 8.08
CA GLN A 195 20.04 -5.46 6.73
C GLN A 195 19.89 -4.30 5.72
N LEU A 196 19.22 -3.20 6.10
CA LEU A 196 19.10 -2.01 5.27
C LEU A 196 20.46 -1.40 4.92
N ASN A 197 21.41 -1.32 5.87
CA ASN A 197 22.76 -0.85 5.59
C ASN A 197 23.47 -1.76 4.56
N VAL A 198 23.35 -3.09 4.69
CA VAL A 198 23.90 -4.05 3.70
C VAL A 198 23.26 -3.87 2.31
N TYR A 199 21.96 -3.54 2.25
CA TYR A 199 21.31 -3.21 0.97
C TYR A 199 21.74 -1.86 0.41
N VAL A 200 22.01 -0.85 1.25
CA VAL A 200 22.56 0.45 0.81
C VAL A 200 23.96 0.28 0.23
N ASP A 201 24.84 -0.49 0.87
CA ASP A 201 26.18 -0.77 0.33
C ASP A 201 26.13 -1.55 -0.99
N LYS A 202 25.20 -2.51 -1.13
CA LYS A 202 24.96 -3.21 -2.40
C LYS A 202 24.38 -2.28 -3.48
N PHE A 203 23.46 -1.38 -3.14
CA PHE A 203 22.94 -0.38 -4.08
C PHE A 203 24.05 0.55 -4.56
N LYS A 204 24.95 0.94 -3.67
CA LYS A 204 26.12 1.75 -4.02
C LYS A 204 27.08 1.03 -4.95
N GLN A 205 27.34 -0.27 -4.74
CA GLN A 205 28.10 -1.07 -5.69
C GLN A 205 27.42 -1.11 -7.08
N VAL A 206 26.09 -1.22 -7.14
CA VAL A 206 25.35 -1.15 -8.41
C VAL A 206 25.47 0.24 -9.04
N GLU A 207 25.34 1.32 -8.27
CA GLU A 207 25.53 2.71 -8.71
C GLU A 207 26.96 2.94 -9.27
N ASP A 208 27.99 2.49 -8.55
CA ASP A 208 29.39 2.56 -8.99
C ASP A 208 29.60 1.76 -10.30
N THR A 209 29.04 0.54 -10.44
CA THR A 209 29.12 -0.22 -11.71
C THR A 209 28.34 0.43 -12.86
N LEU A 210 27.20 1.07 -12.58
CA LEU A 210 26.40 1.76 -13.58
C LEU A 210 27.12 3.02 -14.08
N ASN A 211 27.74 3.78 -13.17
CA ASN A 211 28.58 4.94 -13.52
C ASN A 211 29.79 4.51 -14.37
N ASN A 212 30.52 3.47 -13.96
CA ASN A 212 31.62 2.91 -14.75
C ASN A 212 31.15 2.44 -16.15
N SER A 213 29.97 1.83 -16.26
CA SER A 213 29.39 1.44 -17.55
C SER A 213 28.98 2.65 -18.40
N ASN A 214 28.51 3.73 -17.77
CA ASN A 214 28.09 4.95 -18.46
C ASN A 214 29.30 5.72 -19.02
N ASP A 215 30.40 5.81 -18.25
CA ASP A 215 31.68 6.34 -18.72
C ASP A 215 32.25 5.51 -19.88
N LEU A 216 32.09 4.18 -19.84
CA LEU A 216 32.45 3.28 -20.96
C LEU A 216 31.58 3.52 -22.20
N PHE A 217 30.27 3.79 -22.05
CA PHE A 217 29.42 4.20 -23.18
C PHE A 217 29.81 5.58 -23.73
N LEU A 218 30.27 6.51 -22.89
CA LEU A 218 30.76 7.82 -23.32
C LEU A 218 32.09 7.72 -24.07
N SER A 219 33.01 6.83 -23.67
CA SER A 219 34.25 6.58 -24.43
C SER A 219 33.96 5.91 -25.77
N PHE A 220 33.16 4.83 -25.81
CA PHE A 220 32.75 4.18 -27.06
C PHE A 220 32.07 5.16 -28.02
N ARG A 221 31.16 6.00 -27.52
CA ARG A 221 30.51 7.03 -28.34
C ARG A 221 31.52 8.00 -28.95
N LYS A 222 32.49 8.48 -28.15
CA LYS A 222 33.53 9.40 -28.63
C LYS A 222 34.40 8.74 -29.70
N GLU A 223 34.79 7.48 -29.51
CA GLU A 223 35.55 6.71 -30.49
C GLU A 223 34.76 6.48 -31.79
N MET A 224 33.45 6.17 -31.70
CA MET A 224 32.58 6.08 -32.87
C MET A 224 32.45 7.41 -33.62
N GLU A 225 32.32 8.53 -32.90
CA GLU A 225 32.26 9.86 -33.51
C GLU A 225 33.60 10.23 -34.19
N ASP A 226 34.75 9.91 -33.59
CA ASP A 226 36.07 10.16 -34.18
C ASP A 226 36.40 9.20 -35.34
N MET A 227 35.97 7.94 -35.28
CA MET A 227 36.01 7.01 -36.41
C MET A 227 35.12 7.48 -37.57
N SER A 228 33.93 8.02 -37.29
CA SER A 228 33.06 8.62 -38.33
C SER A 228 33.72 9.84 -38.98
N LYS A 229 34.37 10.71 -38.20
CA LYS A 229 35.17 11.85 -38.72
C LYS A 229 36.35 11.35 -39.57
N LYS A 230 37.03 10.28 -39.17
CA LYS A 230 38.13 9.66 -39.93
C LYS A 230 37.65 9.05 -41.25
N GLY A 231 36.53 8.33 -41.24
CA GLY A 231 35.89 7.80 -42.45
C GLY A 231 35.57 8.89 -43.47
N LYS A 232 34.90 9.97 -43.04
CA LYS A 232 34.56 11.12 -43.91
C LYS A 232 35.78 11.87 -44.46
N ARG A 233 36.93 11.85 -43.77
CA ARG A 233 38.20 12.38 -44.30
C ARG A 233 38.76 11.47 -45.39
N LEU A 234 38.87 10.16 -45.12
CA LEU A 234 39.38 9.17 -46.08
C LEU A 234 38.50 9.11 -47.35
N GLU A 235 37.18 9.22 -47.21
CA GLU A 235 36.23 9.29 -48.32
C GLU A 235 36.50 10.52 -49.21
N LYS A 236 36.68 11.70 -48.61
CA LYS A 236 37.01 12.95 -49.32
C LYS A 236 38.40 12.93 -49.97
N GLU A 237 39.39 12.29 -49.32
CA GLU A 237 40.72 12.09 -49.88
C GLU A 237 40.70 11.11 -51.07
N ASN A 238 39.91 10.05 -50.98
CA ASN A 238 39.72 9.07 -52.05
C ASN A 238 39.00 9.69 -53.26
N GLU A 239 37.98 10.53 -53.04
CA GLU A 239 37.40 11.35 -54.12
C GLU A 239 38.43 12.28 -54.77
N ALA A 240 39.27 12.96 -53.97
CA ALA A 240 40.29 13.85 -54.50
C ALA A 240 41.34 13.11 -55.34
N LEU A 241 41.77 11.93 -54.88
CA LEU A 241 42.66 11.03 -55.62
C LEU A 241 42.01 10.51 -56.91
N LYS A 242 40.71 10.18 -56.89
CA LYS A 242 39.95 9.77 -58.09
C LYS A 242 39.90 10.89 -59.12
N ARG A 243 39.54 12.12 -58.72
CA ARG A 243 39.52 13.30 -59.60
C ARG A 243 40.92 13.62 -60.16
N HIS A 244 41.96 13.49 -59.33
CA HIS A 244 43.36 13.66 -59.77
C HIS A 244 43.76 12.60 -60.80
N LYS A 245 43.40 11.32 -60.58
CA LYS A 245 43.62 10.23 -61.55
C LYS A 245 42.87 10.46 -62.87
N GLU A 246 41.64 10.95 -62.81
CA GLU A 246 40.84 11.28 -63.99
C GLU A 246 41.50 12.44 -64.78
N ALA A 247 41.94 13.50 -64.10
CA ALA A 247 42.66 14.61 -64.70
C ALA A 247 44.02 14.22 -65.31
N THR A 248 44.84 13.41 -64.63
CA THR A 248 46.11 12.94 -65.20
C THR A 248 45.88 11.98 -66.37
N THR A 249 44.84 11.14 -66.33
CA THR A 249 44.46 10.28 -67.47
C THR A 249 44.05 11.12 -68.68
N ALA A 250 43.23 12.16 -68.50
CA ALA A 250 42.85 13.09 -69.56
C ALA A 250 44.07 13.83 -70.17
N ASN A 251 44.99 14.31 -69.32
CA ASN A 251 46.22 14.96 -69.78
C ASN A 251 47.13 13.99 -70.56
N ILE A 252 47.23 12.72 -70.13
CA ILE A 252 48.00 11.70 -70.86
C ILE A 252 47.38 11.41 -72.23
N ILE A 253 46.04 11.40 -72.34
CA ILE A 253 45.34 11.27 -73.63
C ILE A 253 45.64 12.48 -74.53
N HIS A 254 45.50 13.71 -74.04
CA HIS A 254 45.84 14.92 -74.81
C HIS A 254 47.29 14.92 -75.29
N MET A 255 48.25 14.61 -74.42
CA MET A 255 49.66 14.50 -74.78
C MET A 255 49.92 13.37 -75.80
N ALA A 256 49.14 12.28 -75.77
CA ALA A 256 49.24 11.21 -76.76
C ALA A 256 48.65 11.63 -78.12
N GLU A 257 47.56 12.41 -78.13
CA GLU A 257 46.95 12.98 -79.34
C GLU A 257 47.86 14.04 -79.98
N GLU A 258 48.39 14.98 -79.19
CA GLU A 258 49.41 15.93 -79.63
C GLU A 258 50.65 15.19 -80.18
N ARG A 259 51.12 14.13 -79.51
CA ARG A 259 52.25 13.34 -79.99
C ARG A 259 51.93 12.56 -81.28
N GLN A 260 50.67 12.16 -81.51
CA GLN A 260 50.26 11.62 -82.81
C GLN A 260 50.20 12.71 -83.88
N GLU A 261 49.72 13.92 -83.55
CA GLU A 261 49.67 15.03 -84.50
C GLU A 261 51.08 15.51 -84.88
N TRP A 262 51.98 15.62 -83.90
CA TRP A 262 53.40 15.88 -84.12
C TRP A 262 54.08 14.76 -84.90
N LYS A 263 53.77 13.48 -84.66
CA LYS A 263 54.24 12.38 -85.52
C LYS A 263 53.76 12.54 -86.96
N ARG A 264 52.50 12.88 -87.19
CA ARG A 264 51.97 13.15 -88.56
C ARG A 264 52.67 14.34 -89.19
N LYS A 265 52.88 15.44 -88.45
CA LYS A 265 53.64 16.62 -88.90
C LYS A 265 55.07 16.25 -89.27
N ILE A 266 55.77 15.52 -88.41
CA ILE A 266 57.12 14.99 -88.65
C ILE A 266 57.13 14.07 -89.88
N GLU A 267 56.24 13.09 -90.01
CA GLU A 267 56.14 12.27 -91.22
C GLU A 267 55.91 13.08 -92.50
N THR A 268 55.12 14.17 -92.46
CA THR A 268 54.96 15.05 -93.63
C THR A 268 56.15 15.96 -93.87
N ALA A 269 56.96 16.26 -92.84
CA ALA A 269 58.22 16.99 -92.96
C ALA A 269 59.32 16.07 -93.47
N ASP A 270 59.40 14.84 -92.99
CA ASP A 270 60.29 13.78 -93.45
C ASP A 270 59.97 13.40 -94.89
N LYS A 271 58.70 13.21 -95.28
CA LYS A 271 58.34 13.00 -96.71
C LYS A 271 58.66 14.20 -97.63
N LYS A 272 58.85 15.41 -97.07
CA LYS A 272 59.39 16.59 -97.80
C LYS A 272 60.92 16.60 -97.78
N ASN A 273 61.55 16.23 -96.67
CA ASN A 273 62.99 16.08 -96.53
C ASN A 273 63.53 14.93 -97.37
N GLU A 274 62.84 13.80 -97.50
CA GLU A 274 63.17 12.70 -98.41
C GLU A 274 63.07 13.15 -99.87
N LYS A 275 62.10 14.00 -100.23
CA LYS A 275 62.07 14.63 -101.56
C LYS A 275 63.24 15.61 -101.77
N LEU A 276 63.52 16.49 -100.80
CA LEU A 276 64.65 17.42 -100.87
C LEU A 276 66.00 16.69 -100.87
N MET A 277 66.17 15.65 -100.05
CA MET A 277 67.34 14.79 -99.98
C MET A 277 67.45 13.90 -101.21
N SER A 278 66.35 13.44 -101.82
CA SER A 278 66.40 12.77 -103.13
C SER A 278 66.90 13.72 -104.22
N ILE A 279 66.48 14.99 -104.20
CA ILE A 279 66.96 16.02 -105.13
C ILE A 279 68.44 16.35 -104.86
N ILE A 280 68.82 16.56 -103.60
CA ILE A 280 70.21 16.84 -103.19
C ILE A 280 71.12 15.63 -103.47
N GLN A 281 70.63 14.41 -103.31
CA GLN A 281 71.36 13.18 -103.59
C GLN A 281 71.45 12.91 -105.10
N GLN A 282 70.48 13.33 -105.91
CA GLN A 282 70.64 13.47 -107.37
C GLN A 282 71.71 14.52 -107.75
N MET A 283 71.89 15.57 -106.95
CA MET A 283 72.98 16.55 -107.13
C MET A 283 74.34 16.11 -106.56
N GLN A 284 74.37 15.21 -105.57
CA GLN A 284 75.59 14.86 -104.81
C GLN A 284 76.08 13.41 -104.98
N GLN A 285 75.38 12.53 -105.69
CA GLN A 285 75.94 11.21 -106.06
C GLN A 285 77.10 11.28 -107.10
N GLN A 286 77.49 12.49 -107.51
CA GLN A 286 78.87 12.80 -107.91
C GLN A 286 79.85 12.75 -106.69
N GLY A 287 79.94 11.65 -105.91
CA GLY A 287 80.70 11.74 -104.63
C GLY A 287 80.86 10.56 -103.65
N ARG A 288 80.94 9.28 -104.06
CA ARG A 288 81.53 8.11 -103.31
C ARG A 288 81.23 7.87 -101.78
N LYS A 289 80.43 6.82 -101.50
CA LYS A 289 80.64 5.64 -100.59
C LYS A 289 81.40 5.77 -99.22
N VAL A 290 80.92 5.39 -98.00
CA VAL A 290 80.41 4.08 -97.40
C VAL A 290 81.54 3.13 -96.86
N PRO A 291 81.50 2.32 -95.73
CA PRO A 291 80.64 2.18 -94.49
C PRO A 291 81.39 1.99 -93.07
N PRO A 292 81.26 0.91 -92.20
CA PRO A 292 80.41 0.74 -90.95
C PRO A 292 81.03 0.14 -89.61
N GLY A 293 80.25 -0.02 -88.49
CA GLY A 293 80.22 -1.28 -87.64
C GLY A 293 80.35 -1.36 -86.06
N ALA A 294 79.35 -1.98 -85.36
CA ALA A 294 79.34 -2.98 -84.21
C ALA A 294 79.88 -2.80 -82.73
N ALA A 295 79.39 -3.65 -81.77
CA ALA A 295 79.84 -4.00 -80.35
C ALA A 295 79.46 -3.07 -79.13
N SER A 296 79.59 -3.36 -77.79
CA SER A 296 79.43 -4.51 -76.79
C SER A 296 79.68 -3.98 -75.31
N THR A 297 79.68 -4.58 -74.07
CA THR A 297 79.35 -5.88 -73.34
C THR A 297 79.53 -5.78 -71.76
N VAL A 298 78.90 -6.65 -70.91
CA VAL A 298 79.30 -7.12 -69.49
C VAL A 298 79.08 -6.11 -68.27
N GLU A 299 78.96 -6.37 -66.92
CA GLU A 299 79.25 -7.42 -65.86
C GLU A 299 78.21 -7.50 -64.65
N ALA A 300 78.53 -8.01 -63.42
CA ALA A 300 77.61 -8.38 -62.29
C ALA A 300 78.07 -8.12 -60.79
N ARG A 301 77.20 -8.28 -59.74
CA ARG A 301 77.50 -8.61 -58.28
C ARG A 301 76.26 -8.78 -57.31
N TYR A 302 76.50 -9.16 -56.03
CA TYR A 302 75.58 -9.63 -54.94
C TYR A 302 75.26 -8.57 -53.80
N PRO A 303 74.63 -8.87 -52.61
CA PRO A 303 73.22 -9.32 -52.30
C PRO A 303 72.53 -8.64 -51.05
N ALA A 304 71.24 -8.91 -50.73
CA ALA A 304 70.64 -8.69 -49.38
C ALA A 304 69.28 -9.41 -49.09
N SER A 305 69.01 -9.61 -47.78
CA SER A 305 67.80 -10.02 -46.99
C SER A 305 66.39 -9.54 -47.42
N ARG A 306 65.21 -10.04 -46.93
CA ARG A 306 64.80 -11.11 -45.95
C ARG A 306 63.26 -11.37 -46.09
N GLY A 307 62.73 -12.55 -45.71
CA GLY A 307 61.28 -12.85 -45.65
C GLY A 307 60.94 -14.23 -45.02
N GLY A 308 59.65 -14.46 -44.69
CA GLY A 308 59.12 -15.62 -43.91
C GLY A 308 59.29 -15.43 -42.38
N GLU A 309 58.28 -15.45 -41.51
CA GLU A 309 57.15 -16.39 -41.22
C GLU A 309 57.48 -17.38 -40.08
N GLU A 310 56.54 -17.55 -39.14
CA GLU A 310 56.72 -18.24 -37.84
C GLU A 310 56.01 -19.61 -37.78
N SER A 311 56.30 -20.38 -36.72
CA SER A 311 56.14 -21.85 -36.67
C SER A 311 55.05 -22.35 -35.70
N GLU A 312 55.11 -23.65 -35.38
CA GLU A 312 54.04 -24.52 -34.87
C GLU A 312 54.46 -25.20 -33.52
N TYR A 313 53.54 -25.93 -32.87
CA TYR A 313 53.71 -26.91 -31.74
C TYR A 313 53.75 -26.47 -30.25
N SER A 314 53.52 -27.49 -29.41
CA SER A 314 53.34 -27.59 -27.93
C SER A 314 54.18 -28.82 -27.42
N ASP A 315 54.07 -29.49 -26.26
CA ASP A 315 53.14 -29.74 -25.13
C ASP A 315 54.00 -30.02 -23.84
N GLU A 316 53.56 -30.41 -22.62
CA GLU A 316 52.24 -30.80 -22.04
C GLU A 316 51.96 -29.98 -20.73
N GLU A 317 51.69 -30.40 -19.48
CA GLU A 317 51.54 -31.66 -18.68
C GLU A 317 50.17 -31.58 -17.90
N GLY A 318 49.75 -32.21 -16.79
CA GLY A 318 50.34 -32.93 -15.62
C GLY A 318 50.53 -32.00 -14.39
N GLU A 319 50.08 -32.25 -13.14
CA GLU A 319 49.15 -33.21 -12.47
C GLU A 319 48.31 -32.41 -11.40
N GLU A 320 47.69 -32.81 -10.28
CA GLU A 320 47.63 -34.02 -9.40
C GLU A 320 46.26 -34.06 -8.62
N GLU A 321 46.18 -34.26 -7.28
CA GLU A 321 44.94 -34.59 -6.52
C GLU A 321 44.57 -33.66 -5.33
N GLY A 322 43.40 -33.89 -4.70
CA GLY A 322 43.02 -33.33 -3.38
C GLY A 322 41.52 -33.44 -3.04
N LEU A 323 41.16 -34.13 -1.94
CA LEU A 323 39.77 -34.53 -1.62
C LEU A 323 39.22 -34.09 -0.25
N SER A 324 37.93 -33.71 -0.26
CA SER A 324 36.88 -33.91 0.77
C SER A 324 36.92 -33.24 2.16
N GLU A 325 35.72 -33.25 2.77
CA GLU A 325 35.34 -32.99 4.17
C GLU A 325 35.39 -31.56 4.76
N PHE A 326 34.21 -31.11 5.21
CA PHE A 326 34.00 -30.10 6.24
C PHE A 326 32.60 -30.34 6.85
N ASP A 327 32.52 -30.53 8.16
CA ASP A 327 31.26 -30.82 8.86
C ASP A 327 30.36 -29.57 9.01
N ASP A 328 29.05 -29.80 9.08
CA ASP A 328 28.00 -28.81 9.37
C ASP A 328 27.27 -29.19 10.68
N ASP A 329 27.95 -28.97 11.81
CA ASP A 329 27.36 -29.09 13.15
C ASP A 329 26.40 -27.91 13.42
N THR A 330 25.17 -28.00 12.91
CA THR A 330 24.14 -26.99 13.15
C THR A 330 23.44 -27.22 14.52
N GLU A 331 23.92 -26.57 15.58
CA GLU A 331 23.26 -26.59 16.90
C GLU A 331 21.84 -25.94 16.83
N GLU A 332 20.81 -26.66 17.26
CA GLU A 332 19.43 -26.13 17.33
C GLU A 332 19.24 -25.16 18.52
N GLU A 333 19.41 -23.85 18.32
CA GLU A 333 18.99 -22.85 19.33
C GLU A 333 17.46 -22.85 19.55
N PRO A 334 16.99 -22.73 20.82
CA PRO A 334 15.58 -22.86 21.16
C PRO A 334 14.72 -21.64 20.77
N GLN A 335 13.67 -21.90 19.98
CA GLN A 335 12.77 -20.88 19.42
C GLN A 335 12.05 -19.97 20.45
N PRO A 336 11.83 -18.67 20.13
CA PRO A 336 11.25 -17.67 21.03
C PRO A 336 9.73 -17.86 21.28
N ASN A 337 9.27 -17.36 22.44
CA ASN A 337 7.95 -17.66 23.01
C ASN A 337 6.71 -17.30 22.15
N GLU A 338 6.80 -16.41 21.16
CA GLU A 338 5.65 -16.06 20.31
C GLU A 338 5.18 -17.26 19.47
N GLN A 339 6.10 -18.09 19.01
CA GLN A 339 5.77 -19.33 18.28
C GLN A 339 4.99 -20.32 19.15
N ARG A 340 5.13 -20.29 20.49
CA ARG A 340 4.34 -21.15 21.38
C ARG A 340 2.86 -20.79 21.43
N LEU A 341 2.49 -19.52 21.17
CA LEU A 341 1.07 -19.13 21.11
C LEU A 341 0.44 -19.58 19.79
N SER A 342 1.11 -19.33 18.67
CA SER A 342 0.63 -19.74 17.35
C SER A 342 0.62 -21.26 17.18
N GLN A 343 1.61 -21.99 17.70
CA GLN A 343 1.61 -23.46 17.76
C GLN A 343 0.43 -23.99 18.58
N ARG A 344 0.17 -23.44 19.79
CA ARG A 344 -0.98 -23.84 20.62
C ARG A 344 -2.32 -23.55 19.93
N LEU A 345 -2.45 -22.43 19.22
CA LEU A 345 -3.66 -22.08 18.49
C LEU A 345 -3.85 -22.95 17.25
N SER A 346 -2.77 -23.28 16.53
CA SER A 346 -2.78 -24.26 15.43
C SER A 346 -3.22 -25.65 15.92
N GLN A 347 -2.62 -26.16 17.01
CA GLN A 347 -3.00 -27.44 17.65
C GLN A 347 -4.42 -27.45 18.23
N PHE A 348 -4.94 -26.30 18.66
CA PHE A 348 -6.33 -26.19 19.12
C PHE A 348 -7.33 -26.26 17.96
N LEU A 349 -6.98 -25.70 16.80
CA LEU A 349 -7.83 -25.64 15.61
C LEU A 349 -7.69 -26.90 14.73
N ASP A 350 -6.52 -27.51 14.62
CA ASP A 350 -6.28 -28.74 13.84
C ASP A 350 -6.71 -30.01 14.62
N ARG A 351 -7.91 -29.95 15.20
CA ARG A 351 -8.54 -31.09 15.87
C ARG A 351 -9.29 -31.93 14.85
N PRO A 352 -9.18 -33.28 14.88
CA PRO A 352 -10.00 -34.13 14.03
C PRO A 352 -11.49 -33.87 14.30
N LEU A 353 -12.29 -33.85 13.23
CA LEU A 353 -13.74 -33.58 13.26
C LEU A 353 -14.14 -32.16 13.76
N PHE A 354 -13.22 -31.18 13.75
CA PHE A 354 -13.61 -29.78 13.97
C PHE A 354 -14.58 -29.32 12.85
N PRO A 355 -15.73 -28.70 13.16
CA PRO A 355 -16.84 -28.55 12.21
C PRO A 355 -16.68 -27.36 11.24
N TRP A 356 -15.53 -27.21 10.59
CA TRP A 356 -15.17 -26.06 9.72
C TRP A 356 -16.25 -25.70 8.70
N LYS A 357 -16.73 -26.69 7.94
CA LYS A 357 -17.79 -26.52 6.92
C LYS A 357 -19.10 -25.96 7.50
N ARG A 358 -19.42 -26.24 8.77
CA ARG A 358 -20.59 -25.66 9.48
C ARG A 358 -20.28 -24.28 10.07
N LEU A 359 -19.07 -24.06 10.56
CA LEU A 359 -18.63 -22.79 11.15
C LEU A 359 -18.56 -21.68 10.09
N ILE A 360 -17.92 -21.94 8.96
CA ILE A 360 -17.81 -21.00 7.83
C ILE A 360 -19.20 -20.68 7.24
N LEU A 361 -20.05 -21.68 7.00
CA LEU A 361 -21.43 -21.45 6.56
C LEU A 361 -22.26 -20.70 7.62
N GLY A 362 -22.05 -20.98 8.90
CA GLY A 362 -22.72 -20.26 10.00
C GLY A 362 -22.31 -18.79 10.08
N PHE A 363 -21.03 -18.48 9.86
CA PHE A 363 -20.52 -17.11 9.76
C PHE A 363 -21.09 -16.38 8.53
N SER A 364 -21.06 -17.01 7.35
CA SER A 364 -21.63 -16.46 6.12
C SER A 364 -23.13 -16.16 6.24
N VAL A 365 -23.93 -17.10 6.77
CA VAL A 365 -25.36 -16.88 7.03
C VAL A 365 -25.59 -15.82 8.10
N GLY A 366 -24.75 -15.76 9.13
CA GLY A 366 -24.80 -14.73 10.18
C GLY A 366 -24.54 -13.33 9.65
N GLN A 367 -23.51 -13.16 8.81
CA GLN A 367 -23.21 -11.90 8.13
C GLN A 367 -24.34 -11.49 7.19
N PHE A 368 -24.83 -12.40 6.33
CA PHE A 368 -25.96 -12.12 5.44
C PHE A 368 -27.23 -11.71 6.21
N ALA A 369 -27.54 -12.36 7.34
CA ALA A 369 -28.68 -12.01 8.19
C ALA A 369 -28.51 -10.63 8.84
N PHE A 370 -27.29 -10.28 9.28
CA PHE A 370 -26.96 -8.98 9.87
C PHE A 370 -27.05 -7.85 8.83
N GLU A 371 -26.44 -8.02 7.66
CA GLU A 371 -26.49 -7.05 6.57
C GLU A 371 -27.92 -6.88 6.04
N SER A 372 -28.68 -7.97 5.90
CA SER A 372 -30.11 -7.92 5.57
C SER A 372 -30.92 -7.15 6.63
N PHE A 373 -30.64 -7.35 7.92
CA PHE A 373 -31.27 -6.57 8.99
C PHE A 373 -30.96 -5.08 8.87
N LEU A 374 -29.70 -4.69 8.63
CA LEU A 374 -29.32 -3.30 8.38
C LEU A 374 -30.02 -2.73 7.14
N THR A 375 -30.06 -3.46 6.03
CA THR A 375 -30.76 -3.03 4.80
C THR A 375 -32.26 -2.86 5.03
N LEU A 376 -32.90 -3.72 5.83
CA LEU A 376 -34.30 -3.59 6.22
C LEU A 376 -34.56 -2.39 7.15
N ARG A 377 -33.59 -1.99 7.99
CA ARG A 377 -33.66 -0.73 8.75
C ARG A 377 -33.60 0.47 7.82
N GLN A 378 -32.62 0.50 6.90
CA GLN A 378 -32.49 1.55 5.90
C GLN A 378 -33.74 1.65 5.02
N TYR A 379 -34.33 0.52 4.61
CA TYR A 379 -35.56 0.49 3.81
C TYR A 379 -36.74 1.19 4.51
N ARG A 380 -36.84 1.11 5.85
CA ARG A 380 -37.87 1.83 6.62
C ARG A 380 -37.61 3.34 6.67
N VAL A 381 -36.34 3.77 6.73
CA VAL A 381 -35.98 5.19 6.59
C VAL A 381 -36.32 5.68 5.17
N LEU A 382 -36.05 4.85 4.16
CA LEU A 382 -36.38 5.11 2.76
C LEU A 382 -37.90 5.07 2.44
N GLN A 383 -38.75 4.82 3.43
CA GLN A 383 -40.22 4.94 3.32
C GLN A 383 -40.76 6.25 3.90
N GLN A 384 -39.91 7.11 4.49
CA GLN A 384 -40.37 8.37 5.08
C GLN A 384 -40.74 9.42 4.00
N PRO A 385 -41.92 10.06 4.08
CA PRO A 385 -42.45 10.93 3.02
C PRO A 385 -41.97 12.40 3.10
N LYS A 386 -40.88 12.68 3.84
CA LYS A 386 -40.35 14.04 4.04
C LYS A 386 -38.82 14.05 4.10
N PRO A 387 -38.14 15.04 3.48
CA PRO A 387 -36.70 15.22 3.65
C PRO A 387 -36.32 15.63 5.08
N PRO A 388 -35.09 15.33 5.54
CA PRO A 388 -34.57 15.87 6.79
C PRO A 388 -34.59 17.41 6.80
N ALA A 389 -34.82 18.01 7.97
CA ALA A 389 -34.97 19.46 8.12
C ALA A 389 -33.78 20.30 7.60
N VAL A 390 -32.59 19.70 7.48
CA VAL A 390 -31.38 20.34 6.91
C VAL A 390 -31.47 20.46 5.38
N LEU A 391 -32.14 19.52 4.70
CA LEU A 391 -32.25 19.44 3.24
C LEU A 391 -33.61 19.91 2.71
N ALA A 392 -34.61 20.11 3.58
CA ALA A 392 -35.98 20.46 3.22
C ALA A 392 -36.18 21.82 2.53
N LYS A 393 -35.12 22.65 2.44
CA LYS A 393 -35.08 23.88 1.63
C LYS A 393 -34.26 23.75 0.34
N GLU A 394 -33.44 22.70 0.23
CA GLU A 394 -32.35 22.58 -0.75
C GLU A 394 -32.72 21.70 -1.95
N VAL A 395 -33.61 20.73 -1.71
CA VAL A 395 -33.92 19.62 -2.63
C VAL A 395 -35.40 19.67 -3.01
N SER A 396 -35.71 19.73 -4.31
CA SER A 396 -37.09 19.70 -4.81
C SER A 396 -37.80 18.39 -4.41
N LYS A 397 -39.12 18.45 -4.18
CA LYS A 397 -39.88 17.29 -3.67
C LYS A 397 -39.80 16.09 -4.62
N ASP A 398 -39.87 16.35 -5.93
CA ASP A 398 -39.71 15.32 -6.96
C ASP A 398 -38.31 14.68 -6.91
N THR A 399 -37.24 15.47 -6.78
CA THR A 399 -35.88 14.95 -6.57
C THR A 399 -35.77 14.06 -5.33
N PHE A 400 -36.42 14.46 -4.22
CA PHE A 400 -36.50 13.63 -3.01
C PHE A 400 -37.27 12.32 -3.26
N ASP A 401 -38.47 12.39 -3.83
CA ASP A 401 -39.31 11.21 -4.10
C ASP A 401 -38.62 10.24 -5.10
N LYS A 402 -37.87 10.75 -6.09
CA LYS A 402 -36.99 9.99 -7.01
C LYS A 402 -35.81 9.33 -6.29
N SER A 403 -35.05 10.07 -5.48
CA SER A 403 -33.96 9.53 -4.65
C SER A 403 -34.45 8.41 -3.73
N GLN A 404 -35.60 8.62 -3.07
CA GLN A 404 -36.21 7.61 -2.21
C GLN A 404 -36.66 6.37 -3.00
N ALA A 405 -37.20 6.53 -4.22
CA ALA A 405 -37.53 5.40 -5.08
C ALA A 405 -36.29 4.61 -5.52
N TYR A 406 -35.19 5.29 -5.86
CA TYR A 406 -33.91 4.69 -6.24
C TYR A 406 -33.28 3.93 -5.07
N GLY A 407 -33.21 4.56 -3.89
CA GLY A 407 -32.73 3.92 -2.66
C GLY A 407 -33.53 2.67 -2.30
N ARG A 408 -34.87 2.72 -2.38
CA ARG A 408 -35.73 1.53 -2.16
C ARG A 408 -35.45 0.43 -3.19
N ALA A 409 -35.28 0.76 -4.46
CA ALA A 409 -34.96 -0.21 -5.51
C ALA A 409 -33.58 -0.86 -5.30
N LYS A 410 -32.56 -0.06 -4.91
CA LYS A 410 -31.22 -0.56 -4.54
C LYS A 410 -31.26 -1.47 -3.31
N ALA A 411 -32.02 -1.13 -2.28
CA ALA A 411 -32.18 -1.95 -1.08
C ALA A 411 -32.91 -3.29 -1.37
N GLN A 412 -33.96 -3.27 -2.20
CA GLN A 412 -34.64 -4.50 -2.66
C GLN A 412 -33.70 -5.39 -3.49
N PHE A 413 -32.96 -4.81 -4.42
CA PHE A 413 -31.97 -5.52 -5.23
C PHE A 413 -30.83 -6.10 -4.37
N SER A 414 -30.34 -5.35 -3.38
CA SER A 414 -29.33 -5.83 -2.41
C SER A 414 -29.80 -7.09 -1.67
N LEU A 415 -31.02 -7.09 -1.12
CA LEU A 415 -31.59 -8.26 -0.42
C LEU A 415 -31.73 -9.48 -1.34
N VAL A 416 -32.21 -9.31 -2.58
CA VAL A 416 -32.39 -10.41 -3.54
C VAL A 416 -31.05 -10.94 -4.07
N SER A 417 -30.11 -10.05 -4.40
CA SER A 417 -28.78 -10.43 -4.90
C SER A 417 -27.90 -11.05 -3.82
N GLY A 418 -28.00 -10.57 -2.58
CA GLY A 418 -27.40 -11.20 -1.40
C GLY A 418 -27.96 -12.60 -1.15
N LEU A 419 -29.27 -12.78 -1.23
CA LEU A 419 -29.89 -14.11 -1.10
C LEU A 419 -29.45 -15.07 -2.22
N TRP A 420 -29.35 -14.60 -3.46
CA TRP A 420 -28.76 -15.38 -4.56
C TRP A 420 -27.32 -15.77 -4.28
N GLY A 421 -26.49 -14.82 -3.83
CA GLY A 421 -25.10 -15.07 -3.42
C GLY A 421 -25.00 -16.10 -2.30
N GLN A 422 -25.89 -16.04 -1.31
CA GLN A 422 -25.94 -16.98 -0.19
C GLN A 422 -26.36 -18.39 -0.64
N VAL A 423 -27.34 -18.51 -1.55
CA VAL A 423 -27.74 -19.79 -2.16
C VAL A 423 -26.60 -20.38 -2.99
N VAL A 424 -25.90 -19.56 -3.78
CA VAL A 424 -24.73 -19.98 -4.56
C VAL A 424 -23.59 -20.43 -3.67
N ASN A 425 -23.24 -19.67 -2.62
CA ASN A 425 -22.21 -20.06 -1.65
C ASN A 425 -22.56 -21.38 -0.95
N PHE A 426 -23.78 -21.50 -0.43
CA PHE A 426 -24.24 -22.71 0.25
C PHE A 426 -24.22 -23.92 -0.69
N ALA A 427 -24.66 -23.78 -1.95
CA ALA A 427 -24.56 -24.83 -2.95
C ALA A 427 -23.11 -25.20 -3.30
N PHE A 428 -22.23 -24.20 -3.48
CA PHE A 428 -20.81 -24.41 -3.82
C PHE A 428 -20.08 -25.19 -2.73
N VAL A 429 -20.33 -24.87 -1.46
CA VAL A 429 -19.76 -25.54 -0.30
C VAL A 429 -20.41 -26.92 -0.08
N GLN A 430 -21.74 -27.03 -0.08
CA GLN A 430 -22.40 -28.31 0.22
C GLN A 430 -22.19 -29.36 -0.86
N LEU A 431 -22.16 -28.97 -2.14
CA LEU A 431 -21.91 -29.88 -3.26
C LEU A 431 -20.41 -30.16 -3.47
N ASP A 432 -19.53 -29.67 -2.60
CA ASP A 432 -18.07 -29.83 -2.67
C ASP A 432 -17.51 -29.49 -4.07
N VAL A 433 -17.92 -28.32 -4.59
CA VAL A 433 -17.52 -27.86 -5.93
C VAL A 433 -16.02 -27.55 -5.98
N MET A 434 -15.43 -27.10 -4.87
CA MET A 434 -14.01 -26.75 -4.79
C MET A 434 -13.05 -27.91 -5.13
N PRO A 435 -13.10 -29.10 -4.47
CA PRO A 435 -12.25 -30.24 -4.84
C PRO A 435 -12.60 -30.83 -6.22
N LYS A 436 -13.87 -30.77 -6.64
CA LYS A 436 -14.28 -31.20 -7.99
C LYS A 436 -13.66 -30.33 -9.08
N LEU A 437 -13.66 -29.01 -8.87
CA LEU A 437 -13.03 -28.04 -9.77
C LEU A 437 -11.50 -28.17 -9.78
N TRP A 438 -10.89 -28.41 -8.62
CA TRP A 438 -9.45 -28.72 -8.49
C TRP A 438 -9.08 -29.97 -9.30
N SER A 439 -9.81 -31.06 -9.14
CA SER A 439 -9.60 -32.29 -9.91
C SER A 439 -9.79 -32.06 -11.42
N TRP A 440 -10.82 -31.31 -11.82
CA TRP A 440 -11.08 -31.00 -13.23
C TRP A 440 -9.97 -30.16 -13.88
N THR A 441 -9.48 -29.10 -13.23
CA THR A 441 -8.36 -28.31 -13.77
C THR A 441 -7.05 -29.09 -13.79
N GLY A 442 -6.83 -30.00 -12.83
CA GLY A 442 -5.68 -30.91 -12.81
C GLY A 442 -5.69 -31.85 -14.02
N HIS A 443 -6.83 -32.49 -14.31
CA HIS A 443 -6.98 -33.34 -15.49
C HIS A 443 -6.81 -32.58 -16.81
N LEU A 444 -7.31 -31.34 -16.91
CA LEU A 444 -7.07 -30.50 -18.08
C LEU A 444 -5.59 -30.13 -18.25
N LEU A 445 -4.91 -29.77 -17.17
CA LEU A 445 -3.49 -29.42 -17.18
C LEU A 445 -2.64 -30.62 -17.61
N LEU A 446 -2.88 -31.81 -17.04
CA LEU A 446 -2.18 -33.05 -17.41
C LEU A 446 -2.44 -33.49 -18.85
N LYS A 447 -3.62 -33.17 -19.41
CA LYS A 447 -3.99 -33.56 -20.78
C LYS A 447 -3.49 -32.59 -21.87
N TYR A 448 -3.37 -31.30 -21.57
CA TYR A 448 -3.13 -30.26 -22.58
C TYR A 448 -1.89 -29.38 -22.34
N ALA A 449 -1.31 -29.36 -21.14
CA ALA A 449 -0.11 -28.55 -20.85
C ALA A 449 1.18 -29.37 -21.00
N PRO A 450 2.26 -28.78 -21.57
CA PRO A 450 3.59 -29.40 -21.56
C PRO A 450 4.06 -29.74 -20.13
N ALA A 451 4.80 -30.85 -19.98
CA ALA A 451 5.23 -31.40 -18.68
C ALA A 451 5.90 -30.38 -17.72
N ARG A 452 6.61 -29.36 -18.25
CA ARG A 452 7.18 -28.26 -17.45
C ARG A 452 6.15 -27.42 -16.67
N PHE A 453 4.86 -27.58 -16.95
CA PHE A 453 3.75 -26.85 -16.33
C PHE A 453 2.83 -27.75 -15.49
N THR A 454 3.20 -28.98 -15.12
CA THR A 454 2.34 -29.88 -14.30
C THR A 454 2.54 -29.74 -12.79
N GLY A 455 3.11 -28.63 -12.31
CA GLY A 455 3.35 -28.37 -10.88
C GLY A 455 2.22 -27.59 -10.20
N GLU A 456 2.19 -27.63 -8.85
CA GLU A 456 1.17 -27.00 -7.98
C GLU A 456 0.85 -25.54 -8.37
N ILE A 457 1.86 -24.74 -8.73
CA ILE A 457 1.67 -23.33 -9.11
C ILE A 457 0.82 -23.20 -10.40
N SER A 458 1.12 -23.98 -11.43
CA SER A 458 0.39 -23.96 -12.70
C SER A 458 -1.04 -24.49 -12.53
N HIS A 459 -1.21 -25.53 -11.71
CA HIS A 459 -2.53 -26.05 -11.33
C HIS A 459 -3.33 -25.02 -10.53
N SER A 460 -2.70 -24.32 -9.58
CA SER A 460 -3.29 -23.22 -8.82
C SER A 460 -3.75 -22.07 -9.71
N ILE A 461 -2.94 -21.68 -10.71
CA ILE A 461 -3.31 -20.65 -11.69
C ILE A 461 -4.51 -21.09 -12.54
N ALA A 462 -4.50 -22.33 -13.06
CA ALA A 462 -5.60 -22.88 -13.83
C ALA A 462 -6.90 -22.98 -13.00
N PHE A 463 -6.78 -23.43 -11.75
CA PHE A 463 -7.88 -23.47 -10.78
C PHE A 463 -8.45 -22.08 -10.49
N VAL A 464 -7.62 -21.10 -10.12
CA VAL A 464 -8.10 -19.74 -9.82
C VAL A 464 -8.77 -19.10 -11.04
N PHE A 465 -8.21 -19.27 -12.24
CA PHE A 465 -8.82 -18.73 -13.46
C PHE A 465 -10.16 -19.40 -13.78
N ALA A 466 -10.26 -20.73 -13.67
CA ALA A 466 -11.52 -21.44 -13.86
C ALA A 466 -12.57 -21.06 -12.80
N PHE A 467 -12.16 -20.93 -11.53
CA PHE A 467 -13.01 -20.46 -10.44
C PHE A 467 -13.52 -19.04 -10.68
N MET A 468 -12.65 -18.11 -11.09
CA MET A 468 -13.03 -16.74 -11.48
C MET A 468 -14.07 -16.74 -12.61
N LEU A 469 -13.90 -17.56 -13.65
CA LEU A 469 -14.86 -17.64 -14.76
C LEU A 469 -16.21 -18.23 -14.32
N ILE A 470 -16.23 -19.24 -13.46
CA ILE A 470 -17.48 -19.82 -12.90
C ILE A 470 -18.20 -18.80 -12.02
N GLN A 471 -17.50 -18.14 -11.10
CA GLN A 471 -18.08 -17.08 -10.26
C GLN A 471 -18.54 -15.88 -11.10
N GLN A 472 -17.84 -15.56 -12.20
CA GLN A 472 -18.26 -14.54 -13.15
C GLN A 472 -19.57 -14.93 -13.87
N ALA A 473 -19.71 -16.17 -14.31
CA ALA A 473 -20.94 -16.67 -14.93
C ALA A 473 -22.13 -16.64 -13.94
N LEU A 474 -21.95 -17.15 -12.71
CA LEU A 474 -22.99 -17.20 -11.67
C LEU A 474 -23.42 -15.80 -11.18
N SER A 475 -22.54 -14.79 -11.28
CA SER A 475 -22.84 -13.38 -10.97
C SER A 475 -23.29 -12.56 -12.19
N LEU A 476 -23.29 -13.12 -13.41
CA LEU A 476 -23.65 -12.38 -14.62
C LEU A 476 -25.12 -11.92 -14.63
N PRO A 477 -26.14 -12.74 -14.26
CA PRO A 477 -27.54 -12.29 -14.25
C PRO A 477 -27.77 -11.10 -13.30
N VAL A 478 -27.14 -11.14 -12.12
CA VAL A 478 -27.20 -10.07 -11.12
C VAL A 478 -26.59 -8.76 -11.67
N ARG A 479 -25.43 -8.84 -12.33
CA ARG A 479 -24.77 -7.67 -12.91
C ARG A 479 -25.53 -7.10 -14.10
N VAL A 480 -26.07 -7.95 -14.98
CA VAL A 480 -26.92 -7.54 -16.12
C VAL A 480 -28.20 -6.84 -15.61
N TYR A 481 -28.86 -7.38 -14.58
CA TYR A 481 -30.01 -6.72 -13.96
C TYR A 481 -29.62 -5.38 -13.33
N SER A 482 -28.49 -5.30 -12.63
CA SER A 482 -28.00 -4.05 -12.03
C SER A 482 -27.81 -2.97 -13.09
N THR A 483 -27.10 -3.25 -14.19
CA THR A 483 -26.82 -2.25 -15.23
C THR A 483 -28.05 -1.93 -16.07
N PHE A 484 -28.70 -2.94 -16.68
CA PHE A 484 -29.70 -2.74 -17.74
C PHE A 484 -31.15 -2.73 -17.26
N VAL A 485 -31.41 -2.92 -15.95
CA VAL A 485 -32.77 -2.81 -15.38
C VAL A 485 -32.80 -1.84 -14.21
N LEU A 486 -31.86 -1.93 -13.26
CA LEU A 486 -31.85 -1.04 -12.09
C LEU A 486 -31.30 0.35 -12.43
N GLU A 487 -30.07 0.47 -12.93
CA GLU A 487 -29.49 1.79 -13.25
C GLU A 487 -30.12 2.42 -14.50
N GLU A 488 -30.57 1.62 -15.48
CA GLU A 488 -31.34 2.09 -16.65
C GLU A 488 -32.66 2.76 -16.23
N ARG A 489 -33.43 2.15 -15.30
CA ARG A 489 -34.72 2.67 -14.84
C ARG A 489 -34.65 4.08 -14.23
N PHE A 490 -33.50 4.47 -13.71
CA PHE A 490 -33.27 5.79 -13.12
C PHE A 490 -32.36 6.69 -14.01
N GLY A 491 -32.15 6.29 -15.28
CA GLY A 491 -31.39 7.07 -16.26
C GLY A 491 -29.88 7.10 -16.03
N PHE A 492 -29.35 6.35 -15.06
CA PHE A 492 -27.93 6.32 -14.71
C PHE A 492 -27.08 5.48 -15.65
N ASN A 493 -27.63 4.42 -16.25
CA ASN A 493 -26.89 3.65 -17.24
C ASN A 493 -26.64 4.49 -18.51
N LYS A 494 -25.44 4.34 -19.06
CA LYS A 494 -25.04 4.83 -20.39
C LYS A 494 -24.27 3.78 -21.20
N GLN A 495 -24.05 2.59 -20.63
CA GLN A 495 -23.37 1.49 -21.31
C GLN A 495 -24.31 0.79 -22.29
N THR A 496 -23.81 0.56 -23.51
CA THR A 496 -24.46 -0.37 -24.45
C THR A 496 -24.08 -1.82 -24.11
N PRO A 497 -24.88 -2.83 -24.50
CA PRO A 497 -24.51 -4.24 -24.32
C PRO A 497 -23.17 -4.60 -24.98
N GLY A 498 -22.84 -3.98 -26.12
CA GLY A 498 -21.55 -4.16 -26.80
C GLY A 498 -20.37 -3.62 -25.97
N LEU A 499 -20.52 -2.44 -25.35
CA LEU A 499 -19.50 -1.89 -24.45
C LEU A 499 -19.32 -2.77 -23.21
N PHE A 500 -20.41 -3.17 -22.55
CA PHE A 500 -20.41 -4.04 -21.37
C PHE A 500 -19.70 -5.38 -21.64
N ILE A 501 -19.97 -6.03 -22.78
CA ILE A 501 -19.29 -7.28 -23.18
C ILE A 501 -17.81 -7.00 -23.52
N SER A 502 -17.50 -5.91 -24.25
CA SER A 502 -16.12 -5.48 -24.53
C SER A 502 -15.31 -5.33 -23.24
N ASP A 503 -15.85 -4.65 -22.23
CA ASP A 503 -15.16 -4.44 -20.96
C ASP A 503 -14.97 -5.75 -20.19
N MET A 504 -15.98 -6.62 -20.15
CA MET A 504 -15.85 -7.95 -19.53
C MET A 504 -14.72 -8.78 -20.18
N VAL A 505 -14.61 -8.74 -21.51
CA VAL A 505 -13.50 -9.39 -22.24
C VAL A 505 -12.17 -8.72 -21.94
N LYS A 506 -12.08 -7.38 -21.98
CA LYS A 506 -10.86 -6.64 -21.62
C LYS A 506 -10.37 -6.93 -20.20
N THR A 507 -11.27 -6.94 -19.21
CA THR A 507 -10.97 -7.27 -17.82
C THR A 507 -10.49 -8.73 -17.69
N ASN A 508 -11.12 -9.67 -18.39
CA ASN A 508 -10.70 -11.07 -18.39
C ASN A 508 -9.31 -11.27 -19.01
N LEU A 509 -9.02 -10.61 -20.15
CA LEU A 509 -7.70 -10.63 -20.78
C LEU A 509 -6.63 -10.00 -19.89
N LEU A 510 -6.92 -8.85 -19.28
CA LEU A 510 -6.01 -8.18 -18.34
C LEU A 510 -5.73 -9.05 -17.11
N THR A 511 -6.76 -9.71 -16.56
CA THR A 511 -6.63 -10.66 -15.45
C THR A 511 -5.80 -11.87 -15.86
N ALA A 512 -6.02 -12.41 -17.06
CA ALA A 512 -5.24 -13.53 -17.60
C ALA A 512 -3.76 -13.20 -17.83
N VAL A 513 -3.40 -11.92 -18.04
CA VAL A 513 -2.01 -11.46 -18.15
C VAL A 513 -1.39 -11.14 -16.78
N LEU A 514 -2.10 -10.43 -15.90
CA LEU A 514 -1.54 -9.92 -14.63
C LEU A 514 -1.63 -10.92 -13.46
N MET A 515 -2.67 -11.75 -13.39
CA MET A 515 -2.87 -12.67 -12.25
C MET A 515 -1.85 -13.81 -12.23
N PRO A 516 -1.54 -14.53 -13.33
CA PRO A 516 -0.58 -15.64 -13.31
C PRO A 516 0.82 -15.30 -12.76
N PRO A 517 1.52 -14.21 -13.17
CA PRO A 517 2.83 -13.90 -12.61
C PRO A 517 2.76 -13.46 -11.14
N VAL A 518 1.70 -12.75 -10.73
CA VAL A 518 1.47 -12.36 -9.33
C VAL A 518 1.24 -13.58 -8.44
N LEU A 519 0.35 -14.48 -8.87
CA LEU A 519 0.04 -15.72 -8.13
C LEU A 519 1.23 -16.68 -8.13
N ALA A 520 1.97 -16.79 -9.22
CA ALA A 520 3.22 -17.55 -9.27
C ALA A 520 4.27 -17.01 -8.29
N GLY A 521 4.46 -15.68 -8.23
CA GLY A 521 5.35 -15.04 -7.27
C GLY A 521 4.93 -15.32 -5.82
N PHE A 522 3.67 -15.08 -5.49
CA PHE A 522 3.06 -15.34 -4.18
C PHE A 522 3.28 -16.79 -3.72
N LEU A 523 2.85 -17.76 -4.52
CA LEU A 523 2.98 -19.18 -4.18
C LEU A 523 4.45 -19.62 -4.10
N LYS A 524 5.31 -19.13 -5.00
CA LYS A 524 6.73 -19.50 -5.01
C LYS A 524 7.50 -18.96 -3.80
N ILE A 525 7.15 -17.77 -3.31
CA ILE A 525 7.69 -17.22 -2.06
C ILE A 525 7.35 -18.17 -0.90
N ILE A 526 6.08 -18.54 -0.75
CA ILE A 526 5.61 -19.41 0.34
C ILE A 526 6.29 -20.79 0.27
N GLN A 527 6.30 -21.44 -0.89
CA GLN A 527 6.99 -22.71 -1.11
C GLN A 527 8.49 -22.66 -0.76
N LYS A 528 9.18 -21.56 -1.10
CA LYS A 528 10.63 -21.43 -0.89
C LYS A 528 10.99 -21.07 0.56
N THR A 529 10.18 -20.27 1.24
CA THR A 529 10.52 -19.67 2.54
C THR A 529 9.86 -20.36 3.75
N ARG A 530 8.90 -21.27 3.52
CA ARG A 530 8.28 -22.19 4.49
C ARG A 530 7.82 -21.56 5.81
N SER A 531 8.69 -21.42 6.81
CA SER A 531 8.37 -20.85 8.12
C SER A 531 8.50 -19.33 8.18
N GLN A 532 9.35 -18.73 7.33
CA GLN A 532 9.62 -17.28 7.32
C GLN A 532 8.76 -16.50 6.31
N PHE A 533 7.80 -17.16 5.64
CA PHE A 533 7.10 -16.60 4.47
C PHE A 533 6.32 -15.31 4.75
N VAL A 534 5.89 -15.08 5.98
CA VAL A 534 5.04 -13.95 6.38
C VAL A 534 5.64 -12.61 5.94
N PHE A 535 6.92 -12.36 6.27
CA PHE A 535 7.59 -11.11 5.93
C PHE A 535 7.84 -10.97 4.42
N TYR A 536 8.31 -12.03 3.75
CA TYR A 536 8.58 -11.99 2.31
C TYR A 536 7.32 -11.82 1.47
N THR A 537 6.22 -12.45 1.88
CA THR A 537 4.91 -12.37 1.20
C THR A 537 4.27 -11.01 1.42
N TRP A 538 4.36 -10.48 2.65
CA TRP A 538 4.01 -9.09 2.97
C TRP A 538 4.82 -8.09 2.13
N ALA A 539 6.15 -8.19 2.09
CA ALA A 539 7.01 -7.28 1.33
C ALA A 539 6.73 -7.33 -0.19
N PHE A 540 6.49 -8.52 -0.74
CA PHE A 540 6.11 -8.71 -2.14
C PHE A 540 4.76 -8.05 -2.47
N THR A 541 3.73 -8.27 -1.64
CA THR A 541 2.39 -7.72 -1.85
C THR A 541 2.33 -6.21 -1.57
N ALA A 542 3.08 -5.70 -0.59
CA ALA A 542 3.29 -4.28 -0.36
C ALA A 542 3.93 -3.58 -1.56
N GLY A 543 5.02 -4.16 -2.10
CA GLY A 543 5.68 -3.67 -3.31
C GLY A 543 4.75 -3.68 -4.54
N LEU A 544 3.98 -4.76 -4.70
CA LEU A 544 2.96 -4.87 -5.75
C LEU A 544 1.84 -3.83 -5.58
N GLN A 545 1.39 -3.53 -4.36
CA GLN A 545 0.39 -2.50 -4.09
C GLN A 545 0.89 -1.10 -4.44
N VAL A 546 2.15 -0.77 -4.11
CA VAL A 546 2.79 0.50 -4.51
C VAL A 546 2.95 0.59 -6.03
N LEU A 547 3.37 -0.50 -6.68
CA LEU A 547 3.43 -0.59 -8.15
C LEU A 547 2.06 -0.36 -8.78
N MET A 548 1.02 -1.07 -8.32
CA MET A 548 -0.35 -0.96 -8.85
C MET A 548 -0.98 0.41 -8.59
N THR A 549 -0.64 1.09 -7.49
CA THR A 549 -1.05 2.48 -7.21
C THR A 549 -0.57 3.45 -8.30
N THR A 550 0.51 3.12 -9.01
CA THR A 550 1.01 3.88 -10.17
C THR A 550 0.51 3.29 -11.49
N LEU A 551 0.61 1.96 -11.65
CA LEU A 551 0.31 1.23 -12.90
C LEU A 551 -1.17 1.30 -13.28
N TYR A 552 -2.09 1.25 -12.30
CA TYR A 552 -3.52 1.18 -12.59
C TYR A 552 -4.05 2.44 -13.29
N PRO A 553 -3.86 3.67 -12.78
CA PRO A 553 -4.36 4.87 -13.47
C PRO A 553 -3.59 5.19 -14.76
N THR A 554 -2.32 4.79 -14.87
CA THR A 554 -1.45 5.17 -16.00
C THR A 554 -1.47 4.21 -17.18
N PHE A 555 -1.71 2.91 -16.96
CA PHE A 555 -1.72 1.90 -18.02
C PHE A 555 -3.00 1.08 -18.09
N ILE A 556 -3.70 0.84 -16.97
CA ILE A 556 -4.91 0.01 -16.95
C ILE A 556 -6.15 0.84 -17.27
N GLN A 557 -6.36 1.96 -16.57
CA GLN A 557 -7.52 2.84 -16.74
C GLN A 557 -7.70 3.36 -18.18
N PRO A 558 -6.63 3.74 -18.93
CA PRO A 558 -6.71 4.11 -20.34
C PRO A 558 -7.28 3.04 -21.30
N LEU A 559 -7.27 1.75 -20.92
CA LEU A 559 -7.82 0.67 -21.75
C LEU A 559 -9.35 0.64 -21.75
N PHE A 560 -9.97 1.25 -20.73
CA PHE A 560 -11.42 1.30 -20.54
C PHE A 560 -11.99 2.70 -20.81
N ASN A 561 -11.26 3.73 -20.39
CA ASN A 561 -11.70 5.12 -20.34
C ASN A 561 -10.66 6.03 -21.03
N LYS A 562 -11.12 7.00 -21.82
CA LYS A 562 -10.25 8.06 -22.36
C LYS A 562 -9.87 9.02 -21.23
N LEU A 563 -8.57 9.17 -20.99
CA LEU A 563 -8.02 10.29 -20.22
C LEU A 563 -7.52 11.35 -21.21
N SER A 564 -8.03 12.57 -21.12
CA SER A 564 -7.56 13.74 -21.87
C SER A 564 -7.10 14.83 -20.91
N PRO A 565 -6.06 15.61 -21.24
CA PRO A 565 -5.65 16.74 -20.39
C PRO A 565 -6.79 17.76 -20.28
N LEU A 566 -6.92 18.40 -19.13
CA LEU A 566 -7.88 19.49 -18.93
C LEU A 566 -7.55 20.68 -19.84
N GLU A 567 -8.56 21.25 -20.47
CA GLU A 567 -8.43 22.37 -21.40
C GLU A 567 -7.93 23.65 -20.70
N ASP A 568 -7.28 24.54 -21.45
CA ASP A 568 -6.76 25.80 -20.93
C ASP A 568 -7.87 26.82 -20.71
N GLY A 569 -8.02 27.27 -19.46
CA GLY A 569 -9.10 28.16 -19.04
C GLY A 569 -9.03 28.53 -17.56
N GLU A 570 -10.10 29.16 -17.07
CA GLU A 570 -10.18 29.70 -15.70
C GLU A 570 -10.03 28.60 -14.63
N LEU A 571 -10.73 27.47 -14.80
CA LEU A 571 -10.67 26.35 -13.84
C LEU A 571 -9.24 25.81 -13.69
N LYS A 572 -8.57 25.49 -14.81
CA LYS A 572 -7.17 25.00 -14.81
C LYS A 572 -6.22 25.99 -14.16
N THR A 573 -6.41 27.28 -14.41
CA THR A 573 -5.64 28.37 -13.78
C THR A 573 -5.85 28.40 -12.26
N LYS A 574 -7.11 28.35 -11.79
CA LYS A 574 -7.44 28.34 -10.36
C LYS A 574 -6.91 27.10 -9.64
N VAL A 575 -7.02 25.92 -10.25
CA VAL A 575 -6.53 24.66 -9.65
C VAL A 575 -4.99 24.64 -9.58
N ASN A 576 -4.30 25.14 -10.60
CA ASN A 576 -2.84 25.31 -10.57
C ASN A 576 -2.40 26.28 -9.46
N ALA A 577 -3.11 27.39 -9.26
CA ALA A 577 -2.85 28.33 -8.17
C ALA A 577 -3.06 27.70 -6.78
N LEU A 578 -4.15 26.96 -6.58
CA LEU A 578 -4.44 26.22 -5.34
C LEU A 578 -3.37 25.15 -5.04
N ALA A 579 -2.96 24.40 -6.06
CA ALA A 579 -1.88 23.41 -5.95
C ALA A 579 -0.55 24.08 -5.54
N ALA A 580 -0.19 25.19 -6.18
CA ALA A 580 1.03 25.95 -5.86
C ALA A 580 1.02 26.51 -4.43
N GLN A 581 -0.12 27.05 -3.96
CA GLN A 581 -0.28 27.59 -2.61
C GLN A 581 0.11 26.58 -1.52
N PHE A 582 -0.26 25.31 -1.68
CA PHE A 582 0.02 24.25 -0.70
C PHE A 582 1.28 23.43 -0.99
N LYS A 583 2.03 23.77 -2.05
CA LYS A 583 3.15 23.00 -2.61
C LYS A 583 2.77 21.55 -2.95
N PHE A 584 1.56 21.38 -3.47
CA PHE A 584 1.09 20.10 -4.00
C PHE A 584 1.89 19.75 -5.26
N PRO A 585 2.49 18.55 -5.37
CA PRO A 585 3.32 18.16 -6.52
C PRO A 585 2.45 17.72 -7.70
N LEU A 586 1.62 18.65 -8.20
CA LEU A 586 0.80 18.47 -9.38
C LEU A 586 1.68 18.33 -10.63
N HIS A 587 1.47 17.25 -11.37
CA HIS A 587 2.06 17.05 -12.69
C HIS A 587 1.08 17.46 -13.78
N GLU A 588 -0.11 16.82 -13.80
CA GLU A 588 -1.14 17.05 -14.81
C GLU A 588 -2.55 17.00 -14.22
N LEU A 589 -3.46 17.70 -14.89
CA LEU A 589 -4.92 17.65 -14.71
C LEU A 589 -5.53 16.90 -15.89
N TYR A 590 -6.31 15.85 -15.59
CA TYR A 590 -7.00 15.02 -16.57
C TYR A 590 -8.52 15.09 -16.40
N VAL A 591 -9.23 14.99 -17.52
CA VAL A 591 -10.66 14.70 -17.61
C VAL A 591 -10.83 13.24 -18.05
N ILE A 592 -11.77 12.52 -17.45
CA ILE A 592 -12.12 11.13 -17.79
C ILE A 592 -13.52 11.04 -18.40
N ASP A 593 -13.68 10.19 -19.44
CA ASP A 593 -14.94 9.95 -20.17
C ASP A 593 -15.98 9.12 -19.37
N GLY A 594 -16.29 9.54 -18.14
CA GLY A 594 -17.22 8.86 -17.23
C GLY A 594 -18.65 8.74 -17.79
N SER A 595 -19.11 9.78 -18.51
CA SER A 595 -20.44 9.86 -19.15
C SER A 595 -20.78 8.66 -20.03
N LYS A 596 -19.78 8.09 -20.72
CA LYS A 596 -19.84 6.86 -21.54
C LYS A 596 -20.32 5.62 -20.78
N ARG A 597 -20.30 5.68 -19.44
CA ARG A 597 -20.56 4.54 -18.56
C ARG A 597 -21.70 4.81 -17.59
N SER A 598 -21.73 6.02 -17.03
CA SER A 598 -22.78 6.42 -16.12
C SER A 598 -22.93 7.94 -16.09
N ALA A 599 -24.14 8.41 -15.76
CA ALA A 599 -24.38 9.81 -15.45
C ALA A 599 -23.80 10.26 -14.08
N HIS A 600 -23.20 9.35 -13.29
CA HIS A 600 -22.59 9.68 -11.99
C HIS A 600 -21.34 10.57 -12.09
N SER A 601 -21.26 11.55 -11.19
CA SER A 601 -20.22 12.59 -11.14
C SER A 601 -19.25 12.39 -9.98
N ASN A 602 -17.93 12.53 -10.22
CA ASN A 602 -16.87 12.29 -9.22
C ASN A 602 -15.53 13.01 -9.57
N ALA A 603 -14.58 13.06 -8.63
CA ALA A 603 -13.18 13.47 -8.84
C ALA A 603 -12.24 12.69 -7.90
N PHE A 604 -10.96 12.55 -8.24
CA PHE A 604 -9.95 11.93 -7.38
C PHE A 604 -8.52 12.33 -7.78
N PHE A 605 -7.53 12.09 -6.91
CA PHE A 605 -6.10 12.19 -7.25
C PHE A 605 -5.38 10.84 -7.16
N TYR A 606 -4.34 10.66 -7.98
CA TYR A 606 -3.50 9.46 -7.97
C TYR A 606 -2.00 9.78 -8.07
N GLY A 607 -1.17 8.74 -8.01
CA GLY A 607 0.29 8.82 -8.20
C GLY A 607 1.08 8.80 -6.89
N LEU A 608 2.40 8.86 -7.04
CA LEU A 608 3.36 8.76 -5.94
C LEU A 608 3.36 10.04 -5.07
N PRO A 609 3.86 10.00 -3.82
CA PRO A 609 3.83 11.17 -2.93
C PRO A 609 4.48 12.44 -3.50
N TRP A 610 5.46 12.28 -4.39
CA TRP A 610 6.22 13.35 -5.07
C TRP A 610 5.79 13.63 -6.52
N LYS A 611 4.79 12.90 -7.06
CA LYS A 611 4.25 13.13 -8.41
C LYS A 611 2.77 12.76 -8.44
N LYS A 612 1.91 13.77 -8.37
CA LYS A 612 0.45 13.62 -8.29
C LYS A 612 -0.24 14.09 -9.57
N HIS A 613 -1.30 13.38 -9.92
CA HIS A 613 -2.21 13.73 -11.02
C HIS A 613 -3.63 13.85 -10.46
N ILE A 614 -4.41 14.79 -10.97
CA ILE A 614 -5.83 14.98 -10.61
C ILE A 614 -6.68 14.51 -11.79
N VAL A 615 -7.75 13.76 -11.51
CA VAL A 615 -8.73 13.28 -12.48
C VAL A 615 -10.12 13.80 -12.10
N ILE A 616 -10.76 14.48 -13.04
CA ILE A 616 -12.11 15.03 -12.90
C ILE A 616 -13.01 14.30 -13.90
N TYR A 617 -14.22 13.89 -13.50
CA TYR A 617 -15.18 13.31 -14.44
C TYR A 617 -15.77 14.41 -15.33
N ASP A 618 -15.95 14.11 -16.61
CA ASP A 618 -16.74 14.92 -17.56
C ASP A 618 -18.09 15.33 -16.96
N THR A 619 -18.86 14.36 -16.46
CA THR A 619 -20.15 14.55 -15.78
C THR A 619 -20.11 15.43 -14.53
N LEU A 620 -18.94 15.72 -13.95
CA LEU A 620 -18.81 16.69 -12.87
C LEU A 620 -18.61 18.12 -13.42
N LEU A 621 -17.84 18.26 -14.50
CA LEU A 621 -17.61 19.54 -15.20
C LEU A 621 -18.90 20.02 -15.88
N ASP A 622 -19.65 19.13 -16.53
CA ASP A 622 -20.88 19.45 -17.26
C ASP A 622 -22.01 20.00 -16.36
N LYS A 623 -21.91 19.84 -15.04
CA LYS A 623 -23.00 20.07 -14.07
C LYS A 623 -22.61 20.88 -12.83
N SER A 624 -21.41 21.45 -12.80
CA SER A 624 -20.89 22.18 -11.63
C SER A 624 -20.11 23.41 -12.06
N GLU A 625 -20.28 24.51 -11.34
CA GLU A 625 -19.57 25.76 -11.61
C GLU A 625 -18.06 25.60 -11.33
N PRO A 626 -17.16 26.36 -12.00
CA PRO A 626 -15.72 26.29 -11.76
C PRO A 626 -15.29 26.53 -10.29
N GLN A 627 -16.13 27.23 -9.51
CA GLN A 627 -15.92 27.48 -8.08
C GLN A 627 -16.31 26.26 -7.22
N GLU A 628 -17.35 25.53 -7.62
CA GLU A 628 -17.81 24.29 -6.98
C GLU A 628 -16.81 23.15 -7.20
N VAL A 629 -16.29 23.02 -8.43
CA VAL A 629 -15.21 22.07 -8.74
C VAL A 629 -13.93 22.41 -7.96
N LEU A 630 -13.60 23.70 -7.79
CA LEU A 630 -12.46 24.12 -6.98
C LEU A 630 -12.63 23.75 -5.50
N ALA A 631 -13.84 23.86 -4.95
CA ALA A 631 -14.14 23.49 -3.56
C ALA A 631 -14.06 21.97 -3.32
N ILE A 632 -14.52 21.15 -4.28
CA ILE A 632 -14.31 19.70 -4.26
C ILE A 632 -12.80 19.39 -4.30
N LEU A 633 -12.03 20.05 -5.17
CA LEU A 633 -10.58 19.85 -5.26
C LEU A 633 -9.82 20.37 -4.03
N ALA A 634 -10.36 21.33 -3.28
CA ALA A 634 -9.84 21.73 -1.97
C ALA A 634 -10.07 20.66 -0.89
N HIS A 635 -11.23 19.99 -0.89
CA HIS A 635 -11.48 18.82 -0.02
C HIS A 635 -10.49 17.68 -0.36
N GLU A 636 -10.33 17.33 -1.63
CA GLU A 636 -9.34 16.34 -2.10
C GLU A 636 -7.90 16.70 -1.68
N LEU A 637 -7.51 17.98 -1.84
CA LEU A 637 -6.22 18.48 -1.41
C LEU A 637 -6.04 18.38 0.12
N GLY A 638 -7.12 18.48 0.90
CA GLY A 638 -7.14 18.22 2.34
C GLY A 638 -6.72 16.80 2.69
N HIS A 639 -7.21 15.79 1.96
CA HIS A 639 -6.80 14.39 2.15
C HIS A 639 -5.31 14.16 1.93
N TRP A 640 -4.72 14.81 0.91
CA TRP A 640 -3.26 14.81 0.73
C TRP A 640 -2.55 15.58 1.85
N LYS A 641 -3.01 16.80 2.18
CA LYS A 641 -2.34 17.73 3.11
C LYS A 641 -2.26 17.17 4.53
N LEU A 642 -3.26 16.41 4.94
CA LEU A 642 -3.34 15.73 6.25
C LEU A 642 -2.75 14.31 6.22
N GLY A 643 -2.32 13.83 5.05
CA GLY A 643 -1.68 12.53 4.87
C GLY A 643 -2.64 11.34 5.00
N HIS A 644 -3.94 11.51 4.74
CA HIS A 644 -4.95 10.47 4.90
C HIS A 644 -4.62 9.21 4.07
N THR A 645 -4.23 9.38 2.80
CA THR A 645 -3.80 8.25 1.95
C THR A 645 -2.61 7.49 2.53
N THR A 646 -1.63 8.20 3.11
CA THR A 646 -0.44 7.58 3.71
C THR A 646 -0.77 6.86 5.02
N ARG A 647 -1.68 7.41 5.83
CA ARG A 647 -2.20 6.75 7.04
C ARG A 647 -2.99 5.48 6.69
N LEU A 648 -3.90 5.55 5.73
CA LEU A 648 -4.64 4.38 5.23
C LEU A 648 -3.71 3.32 4.64
N PHE A 649 -2.69 3.73 3.88
CA PHE A 649 -1.66 2.79 3.40
C PHE A 649 -0.97 2.09 4.56
N GLY A 650 -0.46 2.82 5.56
CA GLY A 650 0.17 2.22 6.75
C GLY A 650 -0.75 1.25 7.52
N ILE A 651 -2.02 1.61 7.71
CA ILE A 651 -3.02 0.73 8.34
C ILE A 651 -3.25 -0.53 7.48
N SER A 652 -3.37 -0.39 6.16
CA SER A 652 -3.51 -1.54 5.25
C SER A 652 -2.30 -2.47 5.30
N GLN A 653 -1.07 -1.94 5.44
CA GLN A 653 0.13 -2.78 5.58
C GLN A 653 0.17 -3.54 6.90
N ALA A 654 -0.31 -2.93 8.00
CA ALA A 654 -0.42 -3.61 9.29
C ALA A 654 -1.49 -4.70 9.28
N HIS A 655 -2.65 -4.44 8.66
CA HIS A 655 -3.72 -5.43 8.47
C HIS A 655 -3.27 -6.59 7.56
N LEU A 656 -2.56 -6.30 6.47
CA LEU A 656 -1.99 -7.31 5.57
C LEU A 656 -0.93 -8.19 6.25
N LEU A 657 -0.07 -7.59 7.09
CA LEU A 657 0.89 -8.34 7.91
C LEU A 657 0.18 -9.25 8.93
N TYR A 658 -0.91 -8.76 9.54
CA TYR A 658 -1.76 -9.54 10.45
C TYR A 658 -2.43 -10.73 9.74
N ILE A 659 -2.98 -10.52 8.52
CA ILE A 659 -3.55 -11.59 7.70
C ILE A 659 -2.51 -12.69 7.40
N PHE A 660 -1.32 -12.34 6.92
CA PHE A 660 -0.29 -13.37 6.66
C PHE A 660 0.25 -14.04 7.93
N SER A 661 0.33 -13.29 9.03
CA SER A 661 0.70 -13.84 10.35
C SER A 661 -0.31 -14.89 10.81
N LEU A 662 -1.62 -14.62 10.67
CA LEU A 662 -2.66 -15.61 10.94
C LEU A 662 -2.62 -16.77 9.93
N PHE A 663 -2.42 -16.51 8.64
CA PHE A 663 -2.38 -17.57 7.62
C PHE A 663 -1.33 -18.65 7.93
N SER A 664 -0.20 -18.27 8.55
CA SER A 664 0.84 -19.21 9.00
C SER A 664 0.35 -20.29 9.97
N VAL A 665 -0.75 -20.03 10.68
CA VAL A 665 -1.40 -20.94 11.64
C VAL A 665 -2.34 -21.93 10.94
N PHE A 666 -2.91 -21.54 9.79
CA PHE A 666 -3.92 -22.28 9.03
C PHE A 666 -3.37 -23.04 7.81
N ILE A 667 -2.26 -22.59 7.21
CA ILE A 667 -1.72 -23.13 5.95
C ILE A 667 -1.50 -24.66 5.97
N ASN A 668 -1.18 -25.23 7.14
CA ASN A 668 -0.92 -26.66 7.36
C ASN A 668 -2.05 -27.40 8.12
N ASN A 669 -3.20 -26.76 8.39
CA ASN A 669 -4.28 -27.29 9.23
C ASN A 669 -5.06 -28.40 8.52
N ARG A 670 -4.77 -29.66 8.80
CA ARG A 670 -5.32 -30.82 8.07
C ARG A 670 -6.84 -30.95 8.22
N SER A 671 -7.37 -30.59 9.39
CA SER A 671 -8.79 -30.58 9.72
C SER A 671 -9.59 -29.63 8.82
N LEU A 672 -9.02 -28.46 8.48
CA LEU A 672 -9.64 -27.50 7.57
C LEU A 672 -9.74 -28.06 6.15
N TYR A 673 -8.62 -28.48 5.53
CA TYR A 673 -8.62 -29.01 4.16
C TYR A 673 -9.53 -30.25 4.02
N SER A 674 -9.43 -31.20 4.95
CA SER A 674 -10.23 -32.43 4.93
C SER A 674 -11.73 -32.18 5.13
N SER A 675 -12.12 -31.10 5.80
CA SER A 675 -13.54 -30.69 5.93
C SER A 675 -14.16 -30.18 4.62
N PHE A 676 -13.35 -29.87 3.61
CA PHE A 676 -13.76 -29.44 2.26
C PHE A 676 -13.31 -30.45 1.17
N GLY A 677 -13.07 -31.71 1.54
CA GLY A 677 -12.76 -32.81 0.62
C GLY A 677 -11.29 -32.93 0.20
N PHE A 678 -10.40 -32.07 0.70
CA PHE A 678 -8.96 -32.13 0.43
C PHE A 678 -8.27 -33.02 1.47
N HIS A 679 -8.28 -34.34 1.24
CA HIS A 679 -7.75 -35.34 2.17
C HIS A 679 -6.26 -35.67 1.95
N ASN A 680 -5.83 -35.71 0.68
CA ASN A 680 -4.50 -36.20 0.28
C ASN A 680 -3.53 -35.06 -0.09
N GLU A 681 -4.06 -33.90 -0.47
CA GLU A 681 -3.33 -32.74 -0.97
C GLU A 681 -3.69 -31.50 -0.14
N HIS A 682 -2.72 -30.61 0.06
CA HIS A 682 -2.91 -29.35 0.79
C HIS A 682 -2.40 -28.17 -0.06
N PRO A 683 -3.07 -27.82 -1.17
CA PRO A 683 -2.58 -26.79 -2.08
C PRO A 683 -2.68 -25.40 -1.44
N ILE A 684 -1.60 -24.61 -1.50
CA ILE A 684 -1.47 -23.36 -0.73
C ILE A 684 -2.61 -22.37 -1.06
N ILE A 685 -3.06 -22.33 -2.32
CA ILE A 685 -4.17 -21.47 -2.76
C ILE A 685 -5.53 -21.89 -2.19
N ILE A 686 -5.76 -23.19 -2.01
CA ILE A 686 -6.98 -23.72 -1.38
C ILE A 686 -6.99 -23.36 0.10
N GLY A 687 -5.85 -23.56 0.78
CA GLY A 687 -5.67 -23.13 2.16
C GLY A 687 -5.94 -21.64 2.34
N PHE A 688 -5.45 -20.79 1.43
CA PHE A 688 -5.65 -19.34 1.49
C PHE A 688 -7.13 -18.94 1.31
N LEU A 689 -7.86 -19.58 0.39
CA LEU A 689 -9.29 -19.33 0.18
C LEU A 689 -10.12 -19.76 1.42
N LEU A 690 -9.92 -20.99 1.90
CA LEU A 690 -10.63 -21.49 3.09
C LEU A 690 -10.31 -20.70 4.37
N PHE A 691 -9.08 -20.18 4.47
CA PHE A 691 -8.66 -19.25 5.51
C PHE A 691 -9.36 -17.88 5.41
N SER A 692 -9.49 -17.33 4.19
CA SER A 692 -10.22 -16.08 3.96
C SER A 692 -11.70 -16.21 4.36
N ASP A 693 -12.35 -17.32 3.97
CA ASP A 693 -13.73 -17.63 4.37
C ASP A 693 -13.87 -17.80 5.90
N ALA A 694 -12.84 -18.32 6.58
CA ALA A 694 -12.82 -18.46 8.03
C ALA A 694 -12.61 -17.12 8.78
N LEU A 695 -11.99 -16.11 8.14
CA LEU A 695 -11.74 -14.80 8.74
C LEU A 695 -12.84 -13.74 8.49
N SER A 696 -13.83 -13.99 7.64
CA SER A 696 -14.86 -13.00 7.26
C SER A 696 -15.46 -12.18 8.44
N PRO A 697 -15.77 -12.76 9.62
CA PRO A 697 -16.27 -11.97 10.76
C PRO A 697 -15.24 -11.01 11.37
N THR A 698 -13.95 -11.36 11.28
CA THR A 698 -12.84 -10.51 11.75
C THR A 698 -12.64 -9.35 10.79
N ASP A 699 -12.63 -9.64 9.48
CA ASP A 699 -12.48 -8.61 8.45
C ASP A 699 -13.68 -7.67 8.43
N THR A 700 -14.89 -8.17 8.72
CA THR A 700 -16.10 -7.35 8.94
C THR A 700 -15.92 -6.32 10.06
N VAL A 701 -15.34 -6.72 11.20
CA VAL A 701 -15.04 -5.80 12.33
C VAL A 701 -13.94 -4.80 11.95
N ILE A 702 -12.91 -5.24 11.22
CA ILE A 702 -11.83 -4.37 10.75
C ILE A 702 -12.37 -3.34 9.74
N GLN A 703 -13.25 -3.74 8.82
CA GLN A 703 -13.92 -2.86 7.87
C GLN A 703 -14.75 -1.79 8.58
N PHE A 704 -15.54 -2.16 9.59
CA PHE A 704 -16.29 -1.20 10.42
C PHE A 704 -15.37 -0.16 11.09
N LEU A 705 -14.23 -0.59 11.65
CA LEU A 705 -13.24 0.32 12.23
C LEU A 705 -12.59 1.22 11.16
N LEU A 706 -12.30 0.70 9.97
CA LEU A 706 -11.79 1.48 8.83
C LEU A 706 -12.80 2.51 8.32
N HIS A 707 -14.10 2.18 8.29
CA HIS A 707 -15.16 3.12 7.94
C HIS A 707 -15.29 4.26 8.97
N ILE A 708 -15.13 3.98 10.27
CA ILE A 708 -15.04 5.03 11.30
C ILE A 708 -13.85 5.96 11.04
N VAL A 709 -12.65 5.40 10.78
CA VAL A 709 -11.45 6.21 10.46
C VAL A 709 -11.68 7.06 9.21
N SER A 710 -12.21 6.47 8.14
CA SER A 710 -12.56 7.16 6.89
C SER A 710 -13.51 8.34 7.14
N ARG A 711 -14.60 8.13 7.89
CA ARG A 711 -15.55 9.19 8.26
C ARG A 711 -14.88 10.33 9.03
N THR A 712 -13.89 10.06 9.90
CA THR A 712 -13.14 11.14 10.56
C THR A 712 -12.20 11.90 9.63
N PHE A 713 -11.67 11.26 8.59
CA PHE A 713 -10.80 11.90 7.59
C PHE A 713 -11.60 12.83 6.67
N GLU A 714 -12.83 12.44 6.29
CA GLU A 714 -13.77 13.28 5.54
C GLU A 714 -14.10 14.59 6.28
N PHE A 715 -14.45 14.53 7.58
CA PHE A 715 -14.69 15.74 8.37
C PHE A 715 -13.44 16.63 8.50
N GLN A 716 -12.24 16.05 8.52
CA GLN A 716 -11.00 16.81 8.53
C GLN A 716 -10.69 17.48 7.18
N ALA A 717 -11.05 16.83 6.05
CA ALA A 717 -10.95 17.40 4.72
C ALA A 717 -12.00 18.51 4.47
N ASP A 718 -13.24 18.33 4.94
CA ASP A 718 -14.28 19.37 4.96
C ASP A 718 -13.84 20.59 5.80
N ALA A 719 -13.27 20.35 6.98
CA ALA A 719 -12.72 21.42 7.83
C ALA A 719 -11.53 22.14 7.17
N PHE A 720 -10.69 21.42 6.41
CA PHE A 720 -9.60 22.01 5.64
C PHE A 720 -10.13 22.93 4.52
N ALA A 721 -11.06 22.46 3.67
CA ALA A 721 -11.65 23.27 2.62
C ALA A 721 -12.39 24.52 3.18
N ASN A 722 -13.13 24.35 4.28
CA ASN A 722 -13.73 25.46 5.04
C ASN A 722 -12.68 26.47 5.56
N SER A 723 -11.48 26.01 5.95
CA SER A 723 -10.38 26.90 6.37
C SER A 723 -9.80 27.74 5.22
N LEU A 724 -10.10 27.40 3.96
CA LEU A 724 -9.76 28.20 2.77
C LEU A 724 -10.87 29.20 2.40
N GLY A 725 -11.93 29.29 3.20
CA GLY A 725 -13.10 30.14 2.94
C GLY A 725 -14.17 29.51 2.03
N MET A 726 -13.89 28.36 1.39
CA MET A 726 -14.74 27.71 0.37
C MET A 726 -15.96 26.97 0.97
N ARG A 727 -16.58 27.53 2.02
CA ARG A 727 -17.60 26.85 2.83
C ARG A 727 -18.93 26.72 2.10
N ALA A 728 -19.33 27.75 1.36
CA ALA A 728 -20.61 27.78 0.65
C ALA A 728 -20.53 26.92 -0.61
N GLU A 729 -19.45 27.07 -1.35
CA GLU A 729 -19.09 26.34 -2.56
C GLU A 729 -18.98 24.84 -2.30
N LEU A 730 -18.40 24.44 -1.15
CA LEU A 730 -18.39 23.03 -0.73
C LEU A 730 -19.79 22.54 -0.31
N ALA A 731 -20.56 23.34 0.43
CA ALA A 731 -21.92 22.95 0.83
C ALA A 731 -22.84 22.75 -0.40
N THR A 732 -22.85 23.70 -1.33
CA THR A 732 -23.63 23.65 -2.58
C THR A 732 -23.16 22.52 -3.49
N SER A 733 -21.85 22.33 -3.67
CA SER A 733 -21.34 21.22 -4.50
C SER A 733 -21.65 19.84 -3.93
N LEU A 734 -21.58 19.66 -2.60
CA LEU A 734 -22.03 18.43 -1.94
C LEU A 734 -23.53 18.19 -2.12
N ILE A 735 -24.37 19.23 -2.01
CA ILE A 735 -25.82 19.14 -2.27
C ILE A 735 -26.07 18.75 -3.73
N LYS A 736 -25.45 19.44 -4.70
CA LYS A 736 -25.56 19.14 -6.14
C LYS A 736 -25.13 17.71 -6.45
N LEU A 737 -23.97 17.26 -5.96
CA LEU A 737 -23.50 15.88 -6.14
C LEU A 737 -24.48 14.84 -5.60
N HIS A 738 -25.09 15.09 -4.44
CA HIS A 738 -26.03 14.16 -3.80
C HIS A 738 -27.36 14.10 -4.55
N VAL A 739 -27.83 15.23 -5.09
CA VAL A 739 -28.97 15.34 -6.00
C VAL A 739 -28.71 14.63 -7.33
N GLN A 740 -27.59 14.96 -8.00
CA GLN A 740 -27.23 14.42 -9.32
C GLN A 740 -27.01 12.90 -9.31
N ASN A 741 -26.53 12.35 -8.20
CA ASN A 741 -26.36 10.90 -8.01
C ASN A 741 -27.61 10.20 -7.42
N LEU A 742 -28.71 10.93 -7.19
CA LEU A 742 -29.92 10.49 -6.46
C LEU A 742 -29.61 9.77 -5.14
N SER A 743 -28.52 10.16 -4.48
CA SER A 743 -28.04 9.55 -3.23
C SER A 743 -29.09 9.64 -2.12
N SER A 744 -29.05 8.68 -1.18
CA SER A 744 -30.03 8.56 -0.10
C SER A 744 -30.15 9.86 0.70
N MET A 745 -31.32 10.49 0.72
CA MET A 745 -31.50 11.80 1.38
C MET A 745 -31.58 11.72 2.91
N ASP A 746 -31.76 10.53 3.48
CA ASP A 746 -31.61 10.22 4.90
C ASP A 746 -31.06 8.79 5.09
N ALA A 747 -30.57 8.46 6.29
CA ALA A 747 -30.06 7.12 6.59
C ALA A 747 -30.24 6.68 8.04
N ASP A 748 -30.50 5.38 8.23
CA ASP A 748 -30.46 4.75 9.54
C ASP A 748 -29.03 4.77 10.10
N TRP A 749 -28.87 5.25 11.33
CA TRP A 749 -27.56 5.44 11.96
C TRP A 749 -26.70 4.17 12.01
N MET A 750 -27.33 3.00 12.13
CA MET A 750 -26.63 1.71 12.21
C MET A 750 -26.22 1.23 10.81
N TYR A 751 -27.13 1.34 9.83
CA TYR A 751 -26.80 1.10 8.42
C TYR A 751 -25.67 2.01 7.94
N ALA A 752 -25.76 3.31 8.20
CA ALA A 752 -24.78 4.31 7.79
C ALA A 752 -23.41 4.07 8.45
N SER A 753 -23.37 3.73 9.74
CA SER A 753 -22.11 3.49 10.45
C SER A 753 -21.41 2.21 10.02
N TYR A 754 -22.13 1.22 9.47
CA TYR A 754 -21.54 0.01 8.90
C TYR A 754 -21.16 0.16 7.43
N HIS A 755 -22.01 0.76 6.58
CA HIS A 755 -21.83 0.76 5.13
C HIS A 755 -21.08 1.97 4.56
N PHE A 756 -21.12 3.14 5.21
CA PHE A 756 -20.61 4.38 4.60
C PHE A 756 -19.19 4.72 5.05
N SER A 757 -18.26 4.76 4.10
CA SER A 757 -16.92 5.35 4.26
C SER A 757 -16.95 6.87 4.41
N HIS A 758 -18.01 7.53 3.92
CA HIS A 758 -18.24 8.97 4.00
C HIS A 758 -19.33 9.29 5.04
N PRO A 759 -19.23 10.38 5.82
CA PRO A 759 -20.33 10.84 6.65
C PRO A 759 -21.52 11.25 5.78
N HIS A 760 -22.72 11.12 6.33
CA HIS A 760 -23.94 11.42 5.58
C HIS A 760 -24.02 12.93 5.25
N LEU A 761 -24.67 13.33 4.15
CA LEU A 761 -24.72 14.73 3.71
C LEU A 761 -25.21 15.67 4.83
N SER A 762 -26.25 15.26 5.57
CA SER A 762 -26.77 16.01 6.73
C SER A 762 -25.78 16.12 7.90
N GLU A 763 -24.84 15.18 8.05
CA GLU A 763 -23.73 15.28 9.01
C GLU A 763 -22.66 16.26 8.52
N ARG A 764 -22.27 16.19 7.24
CA ARG A 764 -21.25 17.08 6.62
C ARG A 764 -21.70 18.53 6.60
N LEU A 765 -22.92 18.82 6.13
CA LEU A 765 -23.51 20.16 6.15
C LEU A 765 -23.62 20.73 7.57
N LYS A 766 -23.94 19.87 8.56
CA LYS A 766 -23.97 20.27 9.98
C LYS A 766 -22.56 20.56 10.53
N ALA A 767 -21.54 19.79 10.14
CA ALA A 767 -20.15 20.03 10.52
C ALA A 767 -19.57 21.30 9.89
N LEU A 768 -19.93 21.58 8.63
CA LEU A 768 -19.66 22.86 7.96
C LEU A 768 -20.46 24.03 8.59
N GLY A 769 -21.48 23.76 9.39
CA GLY A 769 -22.35 24.76 10.01
C GLY A 769 -23.27 25.47 9.01
N TRP A 770 -23.66 24.77 7.93
CA TRP A 770 -24.56 25.27 6.90
C TRP A 770 -25.99 25.48 7.44
N LYS A 771 -26.66 26.54 6.96
CA LYS A 771 -28.01 26.94 7.37
C LYS A 771 -28.80 27.47 6.16
N GLY A 772 -29.06 26.58 5.21
CA GLY A 772 -29.65 26.83 3.87
C GLY A 772 -30.25 28.20 3.58
N GLU A 773 -29.55 28.94 2.73
CA GLU A 773 -29.90 30.26 2.21
C GLU A 773 -30.36 30.13 0.74
N GLN A 774 -31.67 30.11 0.54
CA GLN A 774 -32.37 29.79 -0.73
C GLN A 774 -32.17 28.33 -1.20
N ALA A 775 -32.94 27.93 -2.22
CA ALA A 775 -32.93 26.56 -2.74
C ALA A 775 -31.89 26.41 -3.86
N VAL A 776 -30.93 25.50 -3.70
CA VAL A 776 -29.95 25.17 -4.74
C VAL A 776 -30.62 24.66 -6.04
N THR A 777 -31.81 24.05 -5.93
CA THR A 777 -32.63 23.65 -7.09
C THR A 777 -33.66 24.72 -7.45
N SER A 778 -33.23 25.80 -8.12
CA SER A 778 -34.08 26.47 -9.10
C SER A 778 -33.93 25.72 -10.43
N GLU A 779 -34.90 24.86 -10.73
CA GLU A 779 -35.00 24.23 -12.05
C GLU A 779 -35.21 25.35 -13.08
N LYS A 780 -34.36 25.41 -14.11
CA LYS A 780 -34.74 26.13 -15.33
C LYS A 780 -35.87 25.33 -15.95
N GLU A 781 -37.03 25.94 -16.08
CA GLU A 781 -38.11 25.39 -16.90
C GLU A 781 -37.62 25.41 -18.36
N GLU A 782 -37.18 24.25 -18.85
CA GLU A 782 -37.01 24.04 -20.29
C GLU A 782 -38.41 23.93 -20.89
N GLU A 783 -38.84 24.97 -21.60
CA GLU A 783 -40.13 25.02 -22.29
C GLU A 783 -40.27 23.88 -23.31
N GLU A 784 -41.51 23.44 -23.59
CA GLU A 784 -41.82 22.31 -24.46
C GLU A 784 -41.56 22.58 -25.96
N GLU A 785 -40.30 22.70 -26.39
CA GLU A 785 -39.93 22.72 -27.82
C GLU A 785 -38.99 21.58 -28.22
N GLY A 786 -39.43 20.80 -29.22
CA GLY A 786 -38.53 19.96 -30.03
C GLY A 786 -38.33 18.53 -29.56
N VAL A 787 -39.28 17.63 -29.88
CA VAL A 787 -39.00 16.18 -29.91
C VAL A 787 -38.02 15.88 -31.07
N VAL A 788 -36.73 16.00 -30.81
CA VAL A 788 -35.67 15.60 -31.74
C VAL A 788 -35.66 14.07 -31.82
N LYS A 789 -36.41 13.53 -32.79
CA LYS A 789 -36.31 12.13 -33.18
C LYS A 789 -34.87 11.85 -33.61
N ALA A 790 -34.23 10.86 -32.97
CA ALA A 790 -32.96 10.31 -33.43
C ALA A 790 -33.15 9.47 -34.71
N SER A 791 -33.39 10.13 -35.84
CA SER A 791 -33.39 9.52 -37.17
C SER A 791 -31.94 9.29 -37.61
N GLY A 792 -31.52 8.02 -37.65
CA GLY A 792 -30.14 7.65 -37.97
C GLY A 792 -29.85 6.18 -37.74
N ARG A 793 -30.78 5.29 -38.16
CA ARG A 793 -30.57 3.83 -38.10
C ARG A 793 -31.30 3.08 -39.21
N ASP A 794 -31.16 3.60 -40.42
CA ASP A 794 -31.34 2.85 -41.66
C ASP A 794 -30.00 2.87 -42.42
N GLU A 795 -29.76 1.83 -43.21
CA GLU A 795 -28.58 1.56 -44.04
C GLU A 795 -27.26 1.15 -43.33
N LEU A 796 -26.80 -0.07 -43.70
CA LEU A 796 -25.52 -0.75 -43.42
C LEU A 796 -25.26 -1.24 -41.97
#